data_AF-A0A2P6NFZ4-F1
#
_entry.id   AF-A0A2P6NFZ4-F1
#
_cell.length_a   1.000
_cell.length_b   1.000
_cell.length_c   1.000
_cell.angle_alpha   90.00
_cell.angle_beta   90.00
_cell.angle_gamma   90.00
#
_symmetry.space_group_name_H-M   'P 1'
#
loop_
_entity.id
_entity.type
_entity.pdbx_description
1 polymer ?
#
loop_
_entity_poly.entity_id
_entity_poly.type
_entity_poly.pdbx_seq_one_letter_code
_entity_poly.pdbx_strand_id
1 'polypeptide(L)'
;MLNIVKSKSQQNKEIHTLVKKLRTFTFEEVGTEEWTNQKETLDRLNQLAHQNASKGEEEQVKSALIEHKKVIRSIHYPPNRCNQLNVIVHELIMIDLWVTKIWPQIQPSIYQNLGQGSFLKPYLIITTEMSCVNLLEILLYHQDACEATEDAVFELVEYGYRKLNHLHSLWAIIAETMTDVTAALIQMDEALDPVEKLNRKIDSIRFDVAISSLTLIRYITDHVIHLPVGITNSLLIANDVISSVCQLLQESRPWSTVVKRDKWRFIDHNWEKTPAADVLRLSKTEAQCWLILYNLLFQKETREKYPFTSSSQATLLRLRPLIHETLVDQLPILDQFQKFLDHLSIQTPPSSTANPIRVMQVSEYESMIDTMDWTKMGDLHLKMALEEDATTTLVPKNDKGREKEEKRLIEEIKPQTVEKEEDAPPCARCSAASWKRCARCKKEWYCSRECQVDSWPQHSASLLGKTTFATKHAVYPIHRPYASLSESLSRTSNSVSRGPENRATRPPPRSLKREGLQREYRSKEETEEPRDEEEKPEEKSDEMERDANGIPSVDYFTKKYGVTVGRSLYLRAARKAEDPDFTWQPDRRLNRRQMLEVKEAFRLAPTFKTKQLLSEKFKISMEAIDRITHSKWEPTTEQVKRQETNKVMERRLGKNSGVMGDIQEESRILSQIVDIYVRDPKDRQAVKHLRHTLTKMLDMVDSIDFR
;
A
#
# COMPACT_ATOMS: atom_id res chain seq x y z
N MET A 1 48.73 3.57 -5.88
CA MET A 1 48.85 2.35 -5.03
C MET A 1 48.89 2.71 -3.55
N LEU A 2 50.05 2.83 -2.90
CA LEU A 2 50.15 2.97 -1.42
C LEU A 2 49.24 4.04 -0.78
N ASN A 3 49.15 5.24 -1.36
CA ASN A 3 48.30 6.30 -0.82
C ASN A 3 46.79 5.97 -0.88
N ILE A 4 46.36 5.20 -1.90
CA ILE A 4 44.97 4.73 -2.02
C ILE A 4 44.69 3.67 -0.95
N VAL A 5 45.62 2.74 -0.71
CA VAL A 5 45.49 1.73 0.36
C VAL A 5 45.44 2.39 1.74
N LYS A 6 46.27 3.41 1.99
CA LYS A 6 46.22 4.21 3.22
C LYS A 6 44.90 4.96 3.37
N SER A 7 44.41 5.59 2.30
CA SER A 7 43.12 6.31 2.29
C SER A 7 41.95 5.37 2.62
N LYS A 8 41.86 4.20 1.97
CA LYS A 8 40.81 3.20 2.26
C LYS A 8 40.92 2.63 3.68
N SER A 9 42.14 2.38 4.16
CA SER A 9 42.36 1.92 5.55
C SER A 9 41.93 2.99 6.57
N GLN A 10 42.08 4.28 6.25
CA GLN A 10 41.61 5.38 7.10
C GLN A 10 40.08 5.51 7.04
N GLN A 11 39.47 5.42 5.85
CA GLN A 11 38.02 5.45 5.66
C GLN A 11 37.33 4.29 6.42
N ASN A 12 37.89 3.07 6.37
CA ASN A 12 37.30 1.95 7.11
C ASN A 12 37.38 2.14 8.65
N LYS A 13 38.46 2.76 9.14
CA LYS A 13 38.56 3.15 10.57
C LYS A 13 37.56 4.24 10.95
N GLU A 14 37.29 5.19 10.06
CA GLU A 14 36.24 6.20 10.23
C GLU A 14 34.87 5.51 10.34
N ILE A 15 34.52 4.62 9.40
CA ILE A 15 33.28 3.84 9.39
C ILE A 15 33.10 3.07 10.71
N HIS A 16 34.06 2.21 11.10
CA HIS A 16 33.94 1.45 12.36
C HIS A 16 33.87 2.37 13.60
N THR A 17 34.44 3.57 13.57
CA THR A 17 34.34 4.55 14.67
C THR A 17 32.97 5.19 14.74
N LEU A 18 32.39 5.58 13.60
CA LEU A 18 31.04 6.13 13.49
C LEU A 18 29.98 5.08 13.90
N VAL A 19 30.07 3.87 13.36
CA VAL A 19 29.20 2.73 13.73
C VAL A 19 29.30 2.41 15.23
N LYS A 20 30.49 2.53 15.84
CA LYS A 20 30.65 2.34 17.29
C LYS A 20 29.98 3.43 18.14
N LYS A 21 29.75 4.65 17.63
CA LYS A 21 29.05 5.71 18.38
C LYS A 21 27.55 5.43 18.54
N LEU A 22 26.90 4.86 17.52
CA LEU A 22 25.44 4.76 17.42
C LEU A 22 24.75 4.18 18.69
N ARG A 23 23.65 4.80 19.14
CA ARG A 23 22.81 4.34 20.26
C ARG A 23 21.32 4.48 19.93
N THR A 24 20.47 3.75 20.65
CA THR A 24 19.04 4.04 20.66
C THR A 24 18.75 5.26 21.53
N PHE A 25 17.77 6.07 21.12
CA PHE A 25 17.22 7.19 21.89
C PHE A 25 15.77 6.91 22.32
N THR A 26 15.32 7.56 23.39
CA THR A 26 13.89 7.67 23.76
C THR A 26 13.27 8.94 23.19
N PHE A 27 11.93 9.08 23.21
CA PHE A 27 11.26 10.26 22.63
C PHE A 27 11.60 11.56 23.36
N GLU A 28 11.97 11.49 24.63
CA GLU A 28 12.46 12.61 25.45
C GLU A 28 13.83 13.11 25.00
N GLU A 29 14.64 12.26 24.35
CA GLU A 29 15.99 12.59 23.90
C GLU A 29 16.06 13.04 22.43
N VAL A 30 15.01 12.78 21.63
CA VAL A 30 14.95 13.21 20.21
C VAL A 30 15.06 14.74 20.12
N GLY A 31 15.95 15.24 19.25
CA GLY A 31 16.21 16.67 19.12
C GLY A 31 17.15 17.28 20.17
N THR A 32 17.72 16.49 21.08
CA THR A 32 18.82 16.95 21.96
C THR A 32 20.14 17.13 21.18
N GLU A 33 21.13 17.76 21.82
CA GLU A 33 22.50 17.87 21.24
C GLU A 33 23.11 16.48 20.99
N GLU A 34 22.94 15.52 21.89
CA GLU A 34 23.44 14.15 21.72
C GLU A 34 22.75 13.43 20.54
N TRP A 35 21.44 13.62 20.38
CA TRP A 35 20.69 13.10 19.22
C TRP A 35 21.14 13.77 17.91
N THR A 36 21.40 15.08 17.93
CA THR A 36 21.88 15.82 16.75
C THR A 36 23.27 15.33 16.32
N ASN A 37 24.16 15.03 17.28
CA ASN A 37 25.45 14.38 17.01
C ASN A 37 25.30 12.97 16.40
N GLN A 38 24.22 12.23 16.71
CA GLN A 38 23.90 10.98 16.01
C GLN A 38 23.34 11.24 14.61
N LYS A 39 22.50 12.26 14.40
CA LYS A 39 22.05 12.66 13.05
C LYS A 39 23.24 12.90 12.12
N GLU A 40 24.22 13.72 12.52
CA GLU A 40 25.44 13.94 11.75
C GLU A 40 26.22 12.63 11.48
N THR A 41 26.25 11.73 12.46
CA THR A 41 26.89 10.41 12.33
C THR A 41 26.17 9.52 11.29
N LEU A 42 24.83 9.56 11.24
CA LEU A 42 24.01 8.84 10.26
C LEU A 42 24.14 9.45 8.85
N ASP A 43 24.05 10.78 8.74
CA ASP A 43 24.24 11.51 7.48
C ASP A 43 25.64 11.22 6.89
N ARG A 44 26.67 11.17 7.74
CA ARG A 44 28.02 10.79 7.34
C ARG A 44 28.14 9.32 6.91
N LEU A 45 27.48 8.40 7.60
CA LEU A 45 27.45 6.98 7.18
C LEU A 45 26.73 6.80 5.84
N ASN A 46 25.65 7.54 5.59
CA ASN A 46 24.92 7.54 4.32
C ASN A 46 25.80 8.03 3.15
N GLN A 47 26.52 9.15 3.32
CA GLN A 47 27.53 9.62 2.35
C GLN A 47 28.58 8.55 2.03
N LEU A 48 29.08 7.84 3.05
CA LEU A 48 30.12 6.83 2.88
C LEU A 48 29.58 5.59 2.16
N ALA A 49 28.35 5.16 2.45
CA ALA A 49 27.67 4.06 1.78
C ALA A 49 27.41 4.36 0.28
N HIS A 50 26.84 5.53 -0.04
CA HIS A 50 26.66 5.95 -1.44
C HIS A 50 28.00 6.02 -2.20
N GLN A 51 29.08 6.40 -1.52
CA GLN A 51 30.43 6.42 -2.10
C GLN A 51 31.04 5.02 -2.30
N ASN A 52 30.74 4.03 -1.46
CA ASN A 52 31.16 2.65 -1.70
C ASN A 52 30.44 2.09 -2.93
N ALA A 53 29.11 2.23 -2.98
CA ALA A 53 28.27 1.75 -4.07
C ALA A 53 28.57 2.40 -5.44
N SER A 54 28.69 3.74 -5.51
CA SER A 54 29.01 4.47 -6.76
C SER A 54 30.35 4.02 -7.36
N LYS A 55 31.37 3.82 -6.51
CA LYS A 55 32.70 3.37 -6.94
C LYS A 55 32.76 1.86 -7.25
N GLY A 56 31.70 1.10 -6.93
CA GLY A 56 31.66 -0.37 -7.07
C GLY A 56 32.69 -1.05 -6.17
N GLU A 57 32.83 -0.56 -4.94
CA GLU A 57 33.82 -1.05 -3.97
C GLU A 57 33.20 -2.09 -3.02
N GLU A 58 33.97 -2.48 -2.00
CA GLU A 58 33.44 -3.30 -0.91
C GLU A 58 32.55 -2.44 0.00
N GLU A 59 31.37 -2.95 0.35
CA GLU A 59 30.34 -2.22 1.11
C GLU A 59 30.67 -2.19 2.61
N GLN A 60 31.75 -1.47 2.95
CA GLN A 60 32.34 -1.43 4.29
C GLN A 60 31.37 -0.90 5.36
N VAL A 61 30.49 0.05 5.01
CA VAL A 61 29.43 0.53 5.91
C VAL A 61 28.46 -0.62 6.27
N LYS A 62 28.07 -1.44 5.30
CA LYS A 62 27.17 -2.58 5.52
C LYS A 62 27.82 -3.63 6.42
N SER A 63 29.04 -4.07 6.10
CA SER A 63 29.76 -5.07 6.91
C SER A 63 29.95 -4.59 8.35
N ALA A 64 30.38 -3.34 8.55
CA ALA A 64 30.56 -2.78 9.89
C ALA A 64 29.25 -2.71 10.70
N LEU A 65 28.12 -2.33 10.08
CA LEU A 65 26.82 -2.27 10.75
C LEU A 65 26.29 -3.66 11.18
N ILE A 66 26.53 -4.70 10.37
CA ILE A 66 26.15 -6.09 10.65
C ILE A 66 27.07 -6.71 11.72
N GLU A 67 28.39 -6.51 11.59
CA GLU A 67 29.40 -7.04 12.52
C GLU A 67 29.29 -6.44 13.93
N HIS A 68 28.97 -5.15 14.04
CA HIS A 68 29.01 -4.44 15.33
C HIS A 68 27.76 -4.68 16.19
N LYS A 69 27.66 -5.90 16.74
CA LYS A 69 26.65 -6.26 17.74
C LYS A 69 26.93 -5.62 19.10
N LYS A 70 25.93 -4.92 19.65
CA LYS A 70 25.94 -4.36 21.01
C LYS A 70 24.87 -5.05 21.86
N VAL A 71 25.05 -5.07 23.18
CA VAL A 71 23.95 -5.32 24.11
C VAL A 71 23.21 -3.99 24.29
N ILE A 72 22.21 -3.75 23.44
CA ILE A 72 21.34 -2.58 23.56
C ILE A 72 20.38 -2.81 24.72
N ARG A 73 20.48 -1.98 25.76
CA ARG A 73 19.47 -1.92 26.83
C ARG A 73 18.35 -0.96 26.41
N SER A 74 17.63 -1.31 25.35
CA SER A 74 16.30 -0.72 25.13
C SER A 74 15.35 -1.35 26.15
N ILE A 75 14.38 -0.58 26.62
CA ILE A 75 13.30 -1.08 27.49
C ILE A 75 12.32 -1.95 26.67
N HIS A 76 12.31 -1.78 25.34
CA HIS A 76 11.32 -2.34 24.43
C HIS A 76 11.80 -3.61 23.71
N TYR A 77 13.09 -3.70 23.35
CA TYR A 77 13.67 -4.91 22.75
C TYR A 77 14.01 -5.97 23.81
N PRO A 78 13.77 -7.27 23.58
CA PRO A 78 14.36 -8.33 24.38
C PRO A 78 15.90 -8.29 24.29
N PRO A 79 16.66 -8.71 25.33
CA PRO A 79 18.11 -8.50 25.43
C PRO A 79 18.96 -9.43 24.54
N ASN A 80 18.62 -9.53 23.25
CA ASN A 80 19.19 -10.43 22.25
C ASN A 80 20.02 -9.68 21.19
N ARG A 81 21.29 -9.38 21.51
CA ARG A 81 22.40 -9.07 20.57
C ARG A 81 22.06 -8.33 19.26
N CYS A 82 21.34 -7.22 19.35
CA CYS A 82 21.09 -6.32 18.23
C CYS A 82 22.41 -5.84 17.59
N ASN A 83 22.45 -5.78 16.27
CA ASN A 83 23.50 -5.10 15.52
C ASN A 83 23.22 -3.58 15.43
N GLN A 84 24.04 -2.82 14.72
CA GLN A 84 23.76 -1.39 14.51
C GLN A 84 22.74 -1.14 13.39
N LEU A 85 22.46 -2.11 12.53
CA LEU A 85 21.38 -2.03 11.54
C LEU A 85 20.02 -1.82 12.24
N ASN A 86 19.76 -2.57 13.32
CA ASN A 86 18.54 -2.44 14.11
C ASN A 86 18.45 -1.11 14.88
N VAL A 87 19.57 -0.40 15.11
CA VAL A 87 19.54 0.98 15.65
C VAL A 87 19.01 1.96 14.60
N ILE A 88 19.39 1.79 13.32
CA ILE A 88 18.88 2.62 12.22
C ILE A 88 17.38 2.36 12.01
N VAL A 89 16.93 1.10 12.15
CA VAL A 89 15.49 0.78 12.13
C VAL A 89 14.76 1.42 13.32
N HIS A 90 15.28 1.30 14.55
CA HIS A 90 14.69 1.97 15.72
C HIS A 90 14.58 3.48 15.51
N GLU A 91 15.65 4.14 15.05
CA GLU A 91 15.64 5.58 14.75
C GLU A 91 14.56 5.92 13.70
N LEU A 92 14.49 5.17 12.59
CA LEU A 92 13.47 5.40 11.56
C LEU A 92 12.03 5.34 12.11
N ILE A 93 11.73 4.35 12.94
CA ILE A 93 10.40 4.13 13.52
C ILE A 93 10.06 5.21 14.57
N MET A 94 11.06 5.65 15.35
CA MET A 94 10.91 6.78 16.27
C MET A 94 10.58 8.07 15.52
N ILE A 95 11.22 8.35 14.39
CA ILE A 95 10.92 9.55 13.59
C ILE A 95 9.56 9.43 12.89
N ASP A 96 9.17 8.26 12.37
CA ASP A 96 7.82 8.03 11.82
C ASP A 96 6.71 8.27 12.86
N LEU A 97 6.91 7.78 14.10
CA LEU A 97 6.01 8.06 15.23
C LEU A 97 6.00 9.56 15.58
N TRP A 98 7.15 10.23 15.59
CA TRP A 98 7.23 11.66 15.85
C TRP A 98 6.49 12.48 14.77
N VAL A 99 6.68 12.16 13.49
CA VAL A 99 6.03 12.83 12.35
C VAL A 99 4.52 12.55 12.31
N THR A 100 4.06 11.38 12.76
CA THR A 100 2.62 11.03 12.77
C THR A 100 1.88 11.44 14.05
N LYS A 101 2.55 11.59 15.19
CA LYS A 101 1.91 11.89 16.49
C LYS A 101 2.27 13.26 17.07
N ILE A 102 3.53 13.68 16.99
CA ILE A 102 4.03 14.89 17.66
C ILE A 102 3.98 16.10 16.72
N TRP A 103 4.45 15.95 15.48
CA TRP A 103 4.46 17.03 14.49
C TRP A 103 3.10 17.73 14.32
N PRO A 104 1.95 17.04 14.14
CA PRO A 104 0.66 17.71 13.95
C PRO A 104 0.18 18.52 15.15
N GLN A 105 0.68 18.24 16.36
CA GLN A 105 0.36 19.01 17.58
C GLN A 105 1.18 20.29 17.68
N ILE A 106 2.48 20.23 17.34
CA ILE A 106 3.40 21.38 17.48
C ILE A 106 3.38 22.29 16.24
N GLN A 107 3.07 21.76 15.06
CA GLN A 107 3.08 22.46 13.76
C GLN A 107 2.37 23.83 13.78
N PRO A 108 1.13 23.98 14.32
CA PRO A 108 0.46 25.28 14.34
C PRO A 108 1.19 26.34 15.17
N SER A 109 1.77 25.94 16.31
CA SER A 109 2.52 26.82 17.20
C SER A 109 3.90 27.19 16.64
N ILE A 110 4.57 26.27 15.94
CA ILE A 110 5.81 26.56 15.23
C ILE A 110 5.56 27.55 14.07
N TYR A 111 4.47 27.37 13.32
CA TYR A 111 4.11 28.27 12.21
C TYR A 111 3.78 29.70 12.66
N GLN A 112 3.22 29.88 13.86
CA GLN A 112 3.03 31.20 14.46
C GLN A 112 4.34 31.89 14.88
N ASN A 113 5.44 31.15 15.06
CA ASN A 113 6.71 31.64 15.61
C ASN A 113 7.90 31.53 14.63
N LEU A 114 7.64 31.36 13.32
CA LEU A 114 8.69 31.12 12.31
C LEU A 114 9.86 32.11 12.33
N GLY A 115 9.58 33.40 12.50
CA GLY A 115 10.62 34.46 12.53
C GLY A 115 11.60 34.39 13.72
N GLN A 116 11.37 33.48 14.67
CA GLN A 116 12.23 33.22 15.83
C GLN A 116 13.19 32.03 15.58
N GLY A 117 13.07 31.32 14.45
CA GLY A 117 13.95 30.19 14.10
C GLY A 117 13.54 28.83 14.71
N SER A 118 12.45 28.78 15.47
CA SER A 118 11.92 27.59 16.16
C SER A 118 11.65 26.36 15.27
N PHE A 119 11.55 26.56 13.95
CA PHE A 119 11.34 25.49 12.98
C PHE A 119 12.59 24.63 12.70
N LEU A 120 13.81 25.14 12.90
CA LEU A 120 15.03 24.43 12.49
C LEU A 120 15.16 23.03 13.13
N LYS A 121 14.82 22.93 14.42
CA LYS A 121 14.94 21.70 15.22
C LYS A 121 13.90 20.64 14.80
N PRO A 122 12.59 20.96 14.68
CA PRO A 122 11.61 20.15 13.94
C PRO A 122 12.05 19.69 12.55
N TYR A 123 12.67 20.57 11.75
CA TYR A 123 13.11 20.24 10.38
C TYR A 123 14.26 19.24 10.34
N LEU A 124 15.22 19.35 11.26
CA LEU A 124 16.30 18.37 11.43
C LEU A 124 15.76 16.99 11.87
N ILE A 125 14.71 16.96 12.69
CA ILE A 125 13.99 15.73 13.07
C ILE A 125 13.33 15.10 11.84
N ILE A 126 12.49 15.85 11.10
CA ILE A 126 11.81 15.36 9.88
C ILE A 126 12.81 14.85 8.83
N THR A 127 13.89 15.61 8.55
CA THR A 127 14.89 15.22 7.54
C THR A 127 15.73 13.99 7.92
N THR A 128 15.72 13.56 9.19
CA THR A 128 16.41 12.32 9.61
C THR A 128 15.70 11.07 9.11
N GLU A 129 14.39 11.14 8.84
CA GLU A 129 13.66 10.06 8.18
C GLU A 129 14.26 9.72 6.81
N MET A 130 14.54 10.75 6.00
CA MET A 130 15.21 10.63 4.69
C MET A 130 16.58 9.97 4.82
N SER A 131 17.39 10.41 5.79
CA SER A 131 18.73 9.89 6.04
C SER A 131 18.72 8.39 6.37
N CYS A 132 17.77 7.96 7.21
CA CYS A 132 17.59 6.56 7.57
C CYS A 132 17.07 5.71 6.40
N VAL A 133 16.08 6.20 5.65
CA VAL A 133 15.51 5.50 4.48
C VAL A 133 16.57 5.33 3.39
N ASN A 134 17.31 6.37 3.03
CA ASN A 134 18.32 6.31 1.97
C ASN A 134 19.48 5.37 2.35
N LEU A 135 19.93 5.41 3.61
CA LEU A 135 20.94 4.48 4.11
C LEU A 135 20.43 3.03 4.08
N LEU A 136 19.18 2.78 4.51
CA LEU A 136 18.56 1.46 4.43
C LEU A 136 18.32 0.99 2.98
N GLU A 137 18.07 1.89 2.03
CA GLU A 137 17.90 1.57 0.60
C GLU A 137 19.21 1.05 -0.02
N ILE A 138 20.37 1.55 0.42
CA ILE A 138 21.68 1.00 0.02
C ILE A 138 21.93 -0.36 0.69
N LEU A 139 21.64 -0.45 2.01
CA LEU A 139 21.99 -1.62 2.81
C LEU A 139 21.15 -2.84 2.44
N LEU A 140 19.83 -2.68 2.39
CA LEU A 140 18.87 -3.76 2.14
C LEU A 140 18.83 -4.23 0.68
N TYR A 141 19.54 -3.55 -0.24
CA TYR A 141 19.85 -4.12 -1.56
C TYR A 141 20.56 -5.48 -1.48
N HIS A 142 21.19 -5.80 -0.34
CA HIS A 142 21.88 -7.06 -0.11
C HIS A 142 21.15 -7.98 0.88
N GLN A 143 20.99 -9.24 0.47
CA GLN A 143 20.38 -10.32 1.26
C GLN A 143 20.93 -10.45 2.69
N ASP A 144 22.24 -10.31 2.89
CA ASP A 144 22.88 -10.43 4.20
C ASP A 144 22.52 -9.30 5.16
N ALA A 145 22.14 -8.11 4.67
CA ALA A 145 21.54 -7.06 5.50
C ALA A 145 20.08 -7.37 5.83
N CYS A 146 19.31 -7.91 4.88
CA CYS A 146 17.93 -8.35 5.11
C CYS A 146 17.82 -9.53 6.10
N GLU A 147 18.78 -10.47 6.08
CA GLU A 147 18.85 -11.54 7.08
C GLU A 147 19.31 -10.99 8.44
N ALA A 148 20.18 -9.97 8.46
CA ALA A 148 20.72 -9.38 9.68
C ALA A 148 19.78 -8.41 10.41
N THR A 149 18.67 -7.97 9.85
CA THR A 149 17.66 -7.20 10.60
C THR A 149 16.93 -8.05 11.65
N GLU A 150 16.97 -9.38 11.52
CA GLU A 150 16.32 -10.34 12.42
C GLU A 150 14.82 -9.97 12.59
N ASP A 151 14.29 -9.76 13.79
CA ASP A 151 12.88 -9.40 14.00
C ASP A 151 12.55 -7.92 13.63
N ALA A 152 13.54 -7.03 13.52
CA ALA A 152 13.28 -5.62 13.21
C ALA A 152 12.73 -5.38 11.78
N VAL A 153 12.73 -6.41 10.93
CA VAL A 153 12.14 -6.35 9.58
C VAL A 153 10.61 -6.33 9.59
N PHE A 154 9.95 -6.70 10.70
CA PHE A 154 8.50 -6.49 10.86
C PHE A 154 8.16 -4.99 10.88
N GLU A 155 8.92 -4.20 11.65
CA GLU A 155 8.76 -2.75 11.73
C GLU A 155 8.95 -2.08 10.36
N LEU A 156 9.94 -2.53 9.57
CA LEU A 156 10.18 -2.04 8.21
C LEU A 156 9.04 -2.37 7.23
N VAL A 157 8.39 -3.53 7.38
CA VAL A 157 7.23 -3.91 6.56
C VAL A 157 6.02 -3.01 6.87
N GLU A 158 5.74 -2.75 8.13
CA GLU A 158 4.63 -1.88 8.52
C GLU A 158 4.92 -0.41 8.22
N TYR A 159 6.15 0.06 8.44
CA TYR A 159 6.61 1.38 8.00
C TYR A 159 6.38 1.56 6.49
N GLY A 160 6.85 0.61 5.69
CA GLY A 160 6.62 0.61 4.25
C GLY A 160 5.13 0.67 3.90
N TYR A 161 4.29 -0.14 4.55
CA TYR A 161 2.84 -0.12 4.33
C TYR A 161 2.18 1.22 4.73
N ARG A 162 2.61 1.85 5.84
CA ARG A 162 2.16 3.20 6.21
C ARG A 162 2.52 4.22 5.13
N LYS A 163 3.70 4.09 4.50
CA LYS A 163 4.09 4.95 3.38
C LYS A 163 3.34 4.63 2.06
N LEU A 164 3.00 3.37 1.77
CA LEU A 164 2.07 3.04 0.67
C LEU A 164 0.71 3.73 0.84
N ASN A 165 0.15 3.67 2.06
CA ASN A 165 -1.11 4.35 2.38
C ASN A 165 -0.97 5.88 2.34
N HIS A 166 0.19 6.43 2.68
CA HIS A 166 0.49 7.85 2.50
C HIS A 166 0.48 8.25 1.01
N LEU A 167 1.10 7.45 0.12
CA LEU A 167 1.07 7.67 -1.33
C LEU A 167 -0.35 7.64 -1.90
N HIS A 168 -1.19 6.69 -1.48
CA HIS A 168 -2.61 6.66 -1.85
C HIS A 168 -3.36 7.91 -1.39
N SER A 169 -3.14 8.33 -0.14
CA SER A 169 -3.81 9.49 0.46
C SER A 169 -3.38 10.81 -0.20
N LEU A 170 -2.07 10.98 -0.47
CA LEU A 170 -1.54 12.13 -1.20
C LEU A 170 -2.13 12.18 -2.62
N TRP A 171 -2.21 11.06 -3.33
CA TRP A 171 -2.85 11.05 -4.64
C TRP A 171 -4.33 11.43 -4.58
N ALA A 172 -5.10 10.89 -3.63
CA ALA A 172 -6.52 11.25 -3.49
C ALA A 172 -6.69 12.77 -3.32
N ILE A 173 -5.87 13.40 -2.46
CA ILE A 173 -5.86 14.86 -2.29
C ILE A 173 -5.47 15.56 -3.60
N ILE A 174 -4.42 15.12 -4.30
CA ILE A 174 -3.96 15.74 -5.56
C ILE A 174 -5.04 15.64 -6.66
N ALA A 175 -5.71 14.49 -6.76
CA ALA A 175 -6.73 14.22 -7.77
C ALA A 175 -8.07 14.93 -7.48
N GLU A 176 -8.44 15.09 -6.20
CA GLU A 176 -9.61 15.87 -5.79
C GLU A 176 -9.36 17.38 -5.89
N THR A 177 -8.14 17.84 -5.59
CA THR A 177 -7.82 19.28 -5.59
C THR A 177 -7.50 19.86 -6.97
N MET A 178 -6.97 19.08 -7.94
CA MET A 178 -6.33 19.72 -9.10
C MET A 178 -6.40 19.09 -10.49
N THR A 179 -6.65 20.00 -11.44
CA THR A 179 -6.14 19.95 -12.82
C THR A 179 -4.86 20.75 -13.06
N ASP A 180 -4.44 21.66 -12.14
CA ASP A 180 -3.48 22.73 -12.48
C ASP A 180 -2.36 23.10 -11.48
N VAL A 181 -2.37 22.79 -10.16
CA VAL A 181 -1.31 23.31 -9.25
C VAL A 181 0.07 22.74 -9.54
N THR A 182 0.19 21.62 -10.25
CA THR A 182 1.48 21.15 -10.79
C THR A 182 2.14 22.17 -11.73
N ALA A 183 1.37 23.05 -12.37
CA ALA A 183 1.91 24.20 -13.12
C ALA A 183 2.43 25.34 -12.20
N ALA A 184 1.98 25.41 -10.94
CA ALA A 184 2.40 26.36 -9.91
C ALA A 184 3.34 25.73 -8.84
N LEU A 185 3.69 24.45 -8.99
CA LEU A 185 4.91 23.87 -8.43
C LEU A 185 6.15 24.23 -9.27
N ILE A 186 5.94 24.60 -10.55
CA ILE A 186 7.00 24.86 -11.53
C ILE A 186 7.19 26.38 -11.79
N GLN A 187 6.25 27.24 -11.38
CA GLN A 187 6.31 28.69 -11.63
C GLN A 187 5.89 29.53 -10.41
N MET A 188 6.72 30.53 -10.07
CA MET A 188 6.53 31.58 -9.05
C MET A 188 6.53 31.15 -7.57
N ASP A 189 7.58 30.46 -7.14
CA ASP A 189 7.89 30.21 -5.70
C ASP A 189 8.11 31.50 -4.89
N GLU A 190 8.51 32.61 -5.52
CA GLU A 190 8.82 33.87 -4.82
C GLU A 190 7.60 34.46 -4.06
N ALA A 191 6.39 34.37 -4.62
CA ALA A 191 5.20 35.08 -4.15
C ALA A 191 4.36 34.34 -3.08
N LEU A 192 4.76 33.13 -2.69
CA LEU A 192 4.05 32.33 -1.68
C LEU A 192 4.34 32.81 -0.24
N ASP A 193 3.42 32.55 0.68
CA ASP A 193 3.63 32.80 2.11
C ASP A 193 4.74 31.88 2.69
N PRO A 194 5.58 32.34 3.64
CA PRO A 194 6.62 31.51 4.24
C PRO A 194 6.14 30.17 4.81
N VAL A 195 4.95 30.11 5.43
CA VAL A 195 4.34 28.87 5.93
C VAL A 195 4.05 27.90 4.79
N GLU A 196 3.53 28.42 3.67
CA GLU A 196 3.14 27.63 2.50
C GLU A 196 4.37 27.08 1.76
N LYS A 197 5.45 27.87 1.62
CA LYS A 197 6.73 27.36 1.10
C LYS A 197 7.30 26.24 1.99
N LEU A 198 7.04 26.29 3.29
CA LEU A 198 7.53 25.34 4.27
C LEU A 198 6.76 24.02 4.25
N ASN A 199 5.42 24.09 4.21
CA ASN A 199 4.56 22.92 3.97
C ASN A 199 5.04 22.16 2.73
N ARG A 200 5.24 22.86 1.61
CA ARG A 200 5.70 22.26 0.34
C ARG A 200 7.04 21.53 0.46
N LYS A 201 8.01 22.07 1.21
CA LYS A 201 9.29 21.40 1.48
C LYS A 201 9.11 20.12 2.30
N ILE A 202 8.31 20.19 3.37
CA ILE A 202 8.02 19.04 4.23
C ILE A 202 7.28 17.94 3.46
N ASP A 203 6.27 18.30 2.68
CA ASP A 203 5.50 17.34 1.89
C ASP A 203 6.30 16.76 0.71
N SER A 204 7.24 17.51 0.14
CA SER A 204 8.23 16.95 -0.80
C SER A 204 9.11 15.91 -0.11
N ILE A 205 9.68 16.20 1.07
CA ILE A 205 10.52 15.25 1.82
C ILE A 205 9.73 13.97 2.15
N ARG A 206 8.46 14.12 2.57
CA ARG A 206 7.57 12.99 2.91
C ARG A 206 7.16 12.17 1.68
N PHE A 207 6.95 12.82 0.53
CA PHE A 207 6.70 12.17 -0.75
C PHE A 207 7.93 11.35 -1.19
N ASP A 208 9.11 11.96 -1.21
CA ASP A 208 10.38 11.31 -1.55
C ASP A 208 10.65 10.08 -0.66
N VAL A 209 10.51 10.24 0.67
CA VAL A 209 10.59 9.15 1.66
C VAL A 209 9.63 8.02 1.32
N ALA A 210 8.39 8.34 0.97
CA ALA A 210 7.38 7.34 0.65
C ALA A 210 7.62 6.65 -0.70
N ILE A 211 8.27 7.32 -1.65
CA ILE A 211 8.74 6.72 -2.92
C ILE A 211 9.93 5.78 -2.67
N SER A 212 10.96 6.17 -1.92
CA SER A 212 12.07 5.25 -1.56
C SER A 212 11.62 4.08 -0.69
N SER A 213 10.56 4.25 0.10
CA SER A 213 9.93 3.15 0.85
C SER A 213 9.38 2.02 -0.03
N LEU A 214 8.98 2.30 -1.28
CA LEU A 214 8.67 1.23 -2.25
C LEU A 214 9.90 0.36 -2.54
N THR A 215 11.10 0.95 -2.62
CA THR A 215 12.32 0.18 -2.81
C THR A 215 12.64 -0.69 -1.59
N LEU A 216 12.43 -0.19 -0.37
CA LEU A 216 12.60 -0.97 0.87
C LEU A 216 11.69 -2.22 0.87
N ILE A 217 10.40 -2.05 0.56
CA ILE A 217 9.45 -3.16 0.43
C ILE A 217 9.93 -4.12 -0.67
N ARG A 218 10.34 -3.60 -1.83
CA ARG A 218 10.85 -4.39 -2.95
C ARG A 218 12.02 -5.29 -2.53
N TYR A 219 13.01 -4.77 -1.81
CA TYR A 219 14.11 -5.57 -1.27
C TYR A 219 13.68 -6.63 -0.23
N ILE A 220 12.76 -6.27 0.67
CA ILE A 220 12.18 -7.23 1.63
C ILE A 220 11.47 -8.37 0.88
N THR A 221 10.77 -8.09 -0.23
CA THR A 221 10.11 -9.13 -1.04
C THR A 221 11.06 -9.96 -1.92
N ASP A 222 12.20 -9.41 -2.36
CA ASP A 222 13.25 -10.18 -3.04
C ASP A 222 13.78 -11.30 -2.14
N HIS A 223 13.85 -11.05 -0.82
CA HIS A 223 14.49 -11.93 0.16
C HIS A 223 13.53 -12.63 1.14
N VAL A 224 12.21 -12.51 0.97
CA VAL A 224 11.18 -12.96 1.94
C VAL A 224 11.24 -14.45 2.32
N ILE A 225 11.86 -15.31 1.51
CA ILE A 225 12.09 -16.74 1.82
C ILE A 225 13.11 -16.91 2.96
N HIS A 226 14.02 -15.95 3.14
CA HIS A 226 15.09 -15.96 4.15
C HIS A 226 14.73 -15.19 5.44
N LEU A 227 13.57 -14.52 5.46
CA LEU A 227 13.09 -13.69 6.57
C LEU A 227 12.24 -14.49 7.57
N PRO A 228 11.99 -13.95 8.79
CA PRO A 228 11.11 -14.59 9.77
C PRO A 228 9.73 -14.97 9.18
N VAL A 229 9.24 -16.17 9.49
CA VAL A 229 8.08 -16.82 8.83
C VAL A 229 6.78 -15.98 8.89
N GLY A 230 6.65 -15.11 9.91
CA GLY A 230 5.53 -14.18 10.06
C GLY A 230 5.52 -13.02 9.06
N ILE A 231 6.66 -12.66 8.46
CA ILE A 231 6.76 -11.55 7.49
C ILE A 231 5.87 -11.80 6.26
N THR A 232 5.80 -13.04 5.78
CA THR A 232 4.89 -13.39 4.70
C THR A 232 3.42 -13.18 5.08
N ASN A 233 3.07 -13.34 6.36
CA ASN A 233 1.70 -13.08 6.83
C ASN A 233 1.44 -11.58 6.99
N SER A 234 2.40 -10.80 7.47
CA SER A 234 2.28 -9.34 7.55
C SER A 234 2.05 -8.74 6.14
N LEU A 235 2.92 -9.06 5.18
CA LEU A 235 2.85 -8.60 3.79
C LEU A 235 1.54 -8.99 3.06
N LEU A 236 1.05 -10.22 3.26
CA LEU A 236 -0.04 -10.79 2.46
C LEU A 236 -1.43 -10.77 3.13
N ILE A 237 -1.51 -10.62 4.46
CA ILE A 237 -2.75 -10.87 5.23
C ILE A 237 -3.12 -9.66 6.11
N ALA A 238 -2.17 -9.07 6.84
CA ALA A 238 -2.44 -7.84 7.60
C ALA A 238 -2.49 -6.62 6.67
N ASN A 239 -1.48 -6.47 5.82
CA ASN A 239 -1.25 -5.27 5.03
C ASN A 239 -1.73 -5.37 3.57
N ASP A 240 -2.10 -6.57 3.09
CA ASP A 240 -2.42 -6.90 1.67
C ASP A 240 -1.67 -6.02 0.65
N VAL A 241 -0.34 -6.07 0.74
CA VAL A 241 0.58 -5.24 -0.06
C VAL A 241 0.37 -5.48 -1.56
N ILE A 242 -0.11 -6.67 -1.95
CA ILE A 242 -0.53 -6.96 -3.32
C ILE A 242 -1.66 -6.02 -3.75
N SER A 243 -2.75 -5.93 -3.01
CA SER A 243 -3.88 -5.05 -3.37
C SER A 243 -3.49 -3.57 -3.38
N SER A 244 -2.69 -3.11 -2.41
CA SER A 244 -2.21 -1.71 -2.37
C SER A 244 -1.30 -1.38 -3.57
N VAL A 245 -0.32 -2.21 -3.89
CA VAL A 245 0.57 -1.98 -5.06
C VAL A 245 -0.20 -2.10 -6.38
N CYS A 246 -1.24 -2.95 -6.46
CA CYS A 246 -2.16 -2.97 -7.60
C CYS A 246 -2.90 -1.63 -7.77
N GLN A 247 -3.38 -1.01 -6.68
CA GLN A 247 -4.04 0.29 -6.71
C GLN A 247 -3.05 1.43 -7.10
N LEU A 248 -1.79 1.36 -6.65
CA LEU A 248 -0.74 2.31 -7.07
C LEU A 248 -0.49 2.25 -8.59
N LEU A 249 -0.44 1.04 -9.17
CA LEU A 249 -0.23 0.86 -10.61
C LEU A 249 -1.44 1.26 -11.48
N GLN A 250 -2.65 1.29 -10.93
CA GLN A 250 -3.88 1.50 -11.69
C GLN A 250 -4.48 2.89 -11.52
N GLU A 251 -4.63 3.36 -10.28
CA GLU A 251 -5.46 4.51 -9.92
C GLU A 251 -4.63 5.73 -9.53
N SER A 252 -3.54 5.51 -8.79
CA SER A 252 -2.81 6.61 -8.14
C SER A 252 -1.52 7.04 -8.83
N ARG A 253 -0.68 6.10 -9.31
CA ARG A 253 0.55 6.38 -10.09
C ARG A 253 1.34 7.65 -9.66
N PRO A 254 1.56 7.90 -8.35
CA PRO A 254 1.85 9.26 -7.84
C PRO A 254 3.18 9.86 -8.32
N TRP A 255 4.07 9.04 -8.89
CA TRP A 255 5.31 9.42 -9.57
C TRP A 255 5.13 9.88 -11.04
N SER A 256 3.89 10.07 -11.53
CA SER A 256 3.62 10.54 -12.88
C SER A 256 2.40 11.46 -12.91
N THR A 257 2.52 12.61 -13.58
CA THR A 257 1.42 13.58 -13.75
C THR A 257 1.41 14.15 -15.18
N VAL A 258 0.39 14.92 -15.53
CA VAL A 258 0.27 15.61 -16.83
C VAL A 258 -0.01 17.09 -16.55
N VAL A 259 0.87 17.96 -17.03
CA VAL A 259 0.85 19.41 -16.74
C VAL A 259 0.84 20.16 -18.05
N LYS A 260 -0.17 21.00 -18.30
CA LYS A 260 -0.29 21.78 -19.56
C LYS A 260 -0.14 20.92 -20.84
N ARG A 261 -0.63 19.66 -20.80
CA ARG A 261 -0.51 18.57 -21.80
C ARG A 261 0.85 17.86 -21.91
N ASP A 262 1.89 18.32 -21.23
CA ASP A 262 3.15 17.59 -21.12
C ASP A 262 3.07 16.50 -20.05
N LYS A 263 3.68 15.33 -20.28
CA LYS A 263 3.83 14.28 -19.25
C LYS A 263 5.04 14.60 -18.38
N TRP A 264 4.85 14.62 -17.07
CA TRP A 264 5.90 14.80 -16.08
C TRP A 264 6.04 13.54 -15.22
N ARG A 265 7.25 13.25 -14.76
CA ARG A 265 7.57 12.08 -13.93
C ARG A 265 8.52 12.45 -12.82
N PHE A 266 8.38 11.76 -11.70
CA PHE A 266 9.35 11.78 -10.63
C PHE A 266 10.48 10.79 -10.94
N ILE A 267 11.71 11.28 -11.01
CA ILE A 267 12.93 10.54 -11.35
C ILE A 267 14.05 11.09 -10.47
N ASP A 268 14.75 10.21 -9.74
CA ASP A 268 15.96 10.53 -8.96
C ASP A 268 15.82 11.82 -8.11
N HIS A 269 14.79 11.83 -7.27
CA HIS A 269 14.39 12.93 -6.35
C HIS A 269 13.92 14.23 -7.02
N ASN A 270 13.65 14.22 -8.33
CA ASN A 270 13.29 15.41 -9.09
C ASN A 270 12.06 15.18 -10.00
N TRP A 271 11.32 16.26 -10.27
CA TRP A 271 10.19 16.25 -11.20
C TRP A 271 10.64 16.69 -12.60
N GLU A 272 10.74 15.74 -13.53
CA GLU A 272 11.22 15.96 -14.89
C GLU A 272 10.11 15.91 -15.94
N LYS A 273 10.18 16.79 -16.95
CA LYS A 273 9.36 16.72 -18.15
C LYS A 273 9.81 15.54 -19.01
N THR A 274 8.95 14.55 -19.20
CA THR A 274 9.24 13.36 -20.02
C THR A 274 9.31 13.74 -21.50
N PRO A 275 10.44 13.49 -22.21
CA PRO A 275 10.53 13.66 -23.65
C PRO A 275 9.55 12.75 -24.39
N ALA A 276 9.06 13.19 -25.55
CA ALA A 276 8.06 12.44 -26.33
C ALA A 276 8.48 10.99 -26.66
N ALA A 277 9.78 10.75 -26.86
CA ALA A 277 10.34 9.42 -27.11
C ALA A 277 10.31 8.48 -25.88
N ASP A 278 10.40 9.03 -24.67
CA ASP A 278 10.42 8.27 -23.41
C ASP A 278 9.02 8.12 -22.77
N VAL A 279 7.95 8.57 -23.43
CA VAL A 279 6.57 8.51 -22.88
C VAL A 279 6.12 7.08 -22.54
N LEU A 280 6.54 6.09 -23.35
CA LEU A 280 6.32 4.65 -23.13
C LEU A 280 7.42 3.96 -22.30
N ARG A 281 8.50 4.66 -21.96
CA ARG A 281 9.58 4.11 -21.14
C ARG A 281 9.09 3.90 -19.70
N LEU A 282 9.41 2.75 -19.12
CA LEU A 282 9.07 2.40 -17.75
C LEU A 282 9.86 3.27 -16.74
N SER A 283 9.20 3.80 -15.71
CA SER A 283 9.92 4.51 -14.62
C SER A 283 10.52 3.53 -13.62
N LYS A 284 11.56 3.95 -12.88
CA LYS A 284 12.17 3.12 -11.83
C LYS A 284 11.13 2.69 -10.78
N THR A 285 10.32 3.64 -10.32
CA THR A 285 9.25 3.40 -9.32
C THR A 285 8.17 2.45 -9.82
N GLU A 286 7.72 2.59 -11.08
CA GLU A 286 6.74 1.68 -11.67
C GLU A 286 7.33 0.26 -11.82
N ALA A 287 8.63 0.13 -12.11
CA ALA A 287 9.33 -1.15 -12.10
C ALA A 287 9.42 -1.78 -10.70
N GLN A 288 9.64 -1.01 -9.62
CA GLN A 288 9.62 -1.55 -8.26
C GLN A 288 8.25 -2.13 -7.91
N CYS A 289 7.16 -1.44 -8.26
CA CYS A 289 5.79 -1.93 -8.07
C CYS A 289 5.55 -3.26 -8.80
N TRP A 290 5.97 -3.39 -10.05
CA TRP A 290 5.88 -4.66 -10.80
C TRP A 290 6.75 -5.77 -10.20
N LEU A 291 7.93 -5.44 -9.65
CA LEU A 291 8.82 -6.41 -8.98
C LEU A 291 8.25 -6.90 -7.65
N ILE A 292 7.66 -6.03 -6.83
CA ILE A 292 6.95 -6.42 -5.59
C ILE A 292 5.84 -7.43 -5.90
N LEU A 293 5.00 -7.14 -6.91
CA LEU A 293 3.93 -8.04 -7.32
C LEU A 293 4.47 -9.37 -7.87
N TYR A 294 5.54 -9.34 -8.67
CA TYR A 294 6.19 -10.56 -9.16
C TYR A 294 6.67 -11.43 -8.00
N ASN A 295 7.45 -10.86 -7.07
CA ASN A 295 8.00 -11.57 -5.92
C ASN A 295 6.88 -12.22 -5.08
N LEU A 296 5.84 -11.47 -4.73
CA LEU A 296 4.76 -11.95 -3.87
C LEU A 296 3.82 -12.97 -4.55
N LEU A 297 3.69 -12.97 -5.88
CA LEU A 297 2.78 -13.89 -6.60
C LEU A 297 3.48 -15.11 -7.23
N PHE A 298 4.78 -15.06 -7.52
CA PHE A 298 5.50 -16.10 -8.24
C PHE A 298 6.39 -16.99 -7.36
N GLN A 299 6.74 -16.56 -6.15
CA GLN A 299 7.30 -17.46 -5.14
C GLN A 299 6.20 -18.42 -4.63
N LYS A 300 6.58 -19.65 -4.28
CA LYS A 300 5.61 -20.69 -3.88
C LYS A 300 5.10 -20.43 -2.45
N GLU A 301 6.04 -20.08 -1.59
CA GLU A 301 5.90 -19.89 -0.15
C GLU A 301 4.99 -18.69 0.20
N THR A 302 4.92 -17.71 -0.70
CA THR A 302 4.00 -16.57 -0.64
C THR A 302 2.63 -16.95 -1.23
N ARG A 303 2.62 -17.55 -2.44
CA ARG A 303 1.41 -17.90 -3.18
C ARG A 303 0.52 -18.92 -2.47
N GLU A 304 1.10 -19.86 -1.72
CA GLU A 304 0.34 -20.82 -0.90
C GLU A 304 -0.31 -20.16 0.35
N LYS A 305 0.18 -18.99 0.78
CA LYS A 305 -0.37 -18.23 1.92
C LYS A 305 -1.40 -17.17 1.49
N TYR A 306 -1.31 -16.65 0.26
CA TYR A 306 -2.17 -15.54 -0.21
C TYR A 306 -3.65 -15.95 -0.33
N PRO A 307 -4.58 -15.24 0.33
CA PRO A 307 -6.01 -15.53 0.21
C PRO A 307 -6.56 -15.02 -1.13
N PHE A 308 -6.63 -15.89 -2.14
CA PHE A 308 -7.27 -15.61 -3.43
C PHE A 308 -8.81 -15.45 -3.30
N THR A 309 -9.24 -14.29 -2.79
CA THR A 309 -10.66 -13.89 -2.73
C THR A 309 -11.13 -13.35 -4.09
N SER A 310 -12.45 -13.34 -4.32
CA SER A 310 -13.04 -12.73 -5.54
C SER A 310 -12.68 -11.24 -5.70
N SER A 311 -12.50 -10.52 -4.59
CA SER A 311 -12.01 -9.13 -4.56
C SER A 311 -10.54 -9.03 -4.98
N SER A 312 -9.66 -9.83 -4.38
CA SER A 312 -8.23 -9.89 -4.74
C SER A 312 -8.04 -10.25 -6.22
N GLN A 313 -8.83 -11.21 -6.71
CA GLN A 313 -8.87 -11.60 -8.11
C GLN A 313 -9.30 -10.44 -9.03
N ALA A 314 -10.36 -9.72 -8.69
CA ALA A 314 -10.81 -8.56 -9.46
C ALA A 314 -9.74 -7.45 -9.51
N THR A 315 -9.10 -7.14 -8.37
CA THR A 315 -8.00 -6.16 -8.27
C THR A 315 -6.82 -6.54 -9.14
N LEU A 316 -6.41 -7.81 -9.14
CA LEU A 316 -5.33 -8.34 -9.99
C LEU A 316 -5.68 -8.30 -11.48
N LEU A 317 -6.89 -8.70 -11.86
CA LEU A 317 -7.32 -8.73 -13.28
C LEU A 317 -7.39 -7.33 -13.90
N ARG A 318 -7.62 -6.28 -13.10
CA ARG A 318 -7.53 -4.88 -13.54
C ARG A 318 -6.10 -4.44 -13.93
N LEU A 319 -5.05 -5.19 -13.62
CA LEU A 319 -3.69 -4.93 -14.13
C LEU A 319 -3.52 -5.33 -15.60
N ARG A 320 -4.35 -6.26 -16.12
CA ARG A 320 -4.20 -6.85 -17.45
C ARG A 320 -4.11 -5.82 -18.60
N PRO A 321 -4.89 -4.71 -18.62
CA PRO A 321 -4.79 -3.69 -19.67
C PRO A 321 -3.52 -2.82 -19.59
N LEU A 322 -2.77 -2.86 -18.47
CA LEU A 322 -1.51 -2.12 -18.33
C LEU A 322 -0.34 -2.85 -19.00
N ILE A 323 -0.43 -4.18 -19.12
CA ILE A 323 0.62 -5.02 -19.71
C ILE A 323 0.46 -5.00 -21.23
N HIS A 324 1.31 -4.20 -21.87
CA HIS A 324 1.42 -4.03 -23.32
C HIS A 324 2.82 -4.47 -23.79
N GLU A 325 2.98 -4.76 -25.08
CA GLU A 325 4.21 -5.32 -25.66
C GLU A 325 5.46 -4.53 -25.25
N THR A 326 5.43 -3.20 -25.38
CA THR A 326 6.55 -2.32 -25.01
C THR A 326 6.90 -2.35 -23.51
N LEU A 327 5.97 -2.71 -22.62
CA LEU A 327 6.26 -2.93 -21.21
C LEU A 327 6.90 -4.31 -20.97
N VAL A 328 6.47 -5.34 -21.71
CA VAL A 328 7.08 -6.68 -21.66
C VAL A 328 8.50 -6.65 -22.24
N ASP A 329 8.74 -5.92 -23.32
CA ASP A 329 10.09 -5.71 -23.88
C ASP A 329 11.07 -5.09 -22.86
N GLN A 330 10.57 -4.15 -22.04
CA GLN A 330 11.36 -3.46 -21.02
C GLN A 330 11.49 -4.27 -19.71
N LEU A 331 10.52 -5.11 -19.39
CA LEU A 331 10.48 -5.92 -18.18
C LEU A 331 9.94 -7.34 -18.48
N PRO A 332 10.77 -8.23 -19.11
CA PRO A 332 10.30 -9.50 -19.68
C PRO A 332 9.69 -10.51 -18.70
N ILE A 333 9.88 -10.30 -17.39
CA ILE A 333 9.24 -11.10 -16.34
C ILE A 333 7.70 -11.01 -16.40
N LEU A 334 7.18 -9.93 -17.00
CA LEU A 334 5.74 -9.69 -17.15
C LEU A 334 5.06 -10.56 -18.21
N ASP A 335 5.80 -11.24 -19.09
CA ASP A 335 5.24 -12.30 -19.95
C ASP A 335 4.60 -13.43 -19.11
N GLN A 336 5.28 -13.83 -18.03
CA GLN A 336 4.76 -14.84 -17.10
C GLN A 336 3.61 -14.27 -16.25
N PHE A 337 3.68 -12.97 -15.91
CA PHE A 337 2.62 -12.25 -15.20
C PHE A 337 1.33 -12.16 -16.03
N GLN A 338 1.43 -11.85 -17.32
CA GLN A 338 0.30 -11.80 -18.24
C GLN A 338 -0.37 -13.17 -18.37
N LYS A 339 0.42 -14.24 -18.59
CA LYS A 339 -0.09 -15.62 -18.65
C LYS A 339 -0.76 -16.05 -17.33
N PHE A 340 -0.23 -15.62 -16.19
CA PHE A 340 -0.85 -15.84 -14.89
C PHE A 340 -2.19 -15.10 -14.76
N LEU A 341 -2.29 -13.83 -15.15
CA LEU A 341 -3.56 -13.10 -15.18
C LEU A 341 -4.58 -13.74 -16.15
N ASP A 342 -4.13 -14.23 -17.30
CA ASP A 342 -4.97 -14.93 -18.28
C ASP A 342 -5.56 -16.21 -17.66
N HIS A 343 -4.74 -17.05 -17.01
CA HIS A 343 -5.22 -18.21 -16.27
C HIS A 343 -6.15 -17.83 -15.11
N LEU A 344 -5.80 -16.79 -14.35
CA LEU A 344 -6.60 -16.27 -13.22
C LEU A 344 -7.95 -15.72 -13.70
N SER A 345 -8.09 -15.28 -14.95
CA SER A 345 -9.37 -14.82 -15.52
C SER A 345 -10.36 -15.97 -15.82
N ILE A 346 -9.85 -17.20 -15.92
CA ILE A 346 -10.63 -18.41 -16.22
C ILE A 346 -10.94 -19.19 -14.93
N GLN A 347 -10.09 -19.09 -13.91
CA GLN A 347 -10.28 -19.78 -12.63
C GLN A 347 -11.37 -19.11 -11.78
N THR A 348 -12.39 -19.88 -11.39
CA THR A 348 -13.30 -19.46 -10.31
C THR A 348 -12.54 -19.46 -8.98
N PRO A 349 -12.68 -18.41 -8.13
CA PRO A 349 -12.00 -18.36 -6.85
C PRO A 349 -12.55 -19.44 -5.90
N PRO A 350 -11.71 -20.02 -5.02
CA PRO A 350 -12.16 -21.04 -4.08
C PRO A 350 -13.24 -20.49 -3.15
N SER A 351 -14.34 -21.23 -2.99
CA SER A 351 -15.40 -20.89 -2.03
C SER A 351 -14.83 -20.87 -0.62
N SER A 352 -14.86 -19.70 0.03
CA SER A 352 -14.17 -19.39 1.29
C SER A 352 -14.17 -20.55 2.31
N THR A 353 -13.03 -21.22 2.40
CA THR A 353 -12.75 -22.19 3.48
C THR A 353 -12.56 -21.44 4.78
N ALA A 354 -13.14 -21.95 5.88
CA ALA A 354 -13.12 -21.28 7.18
C ALA A 354 -11.72 -20.75 7.56
N ASN A 355 -11.63 -19.45 7.84
CA ASN A 355 -10.39 -18.78 8.21
C ASN A 355 -9.75 -19.53 9.40
N PRO A 356 -8.56 -20.15 9.24
CA PRO A 356 -7.86 -20.74 10.37
C PRO A 356 -7.44 -19.61 11.33
N ILE A 357 -7.46 -19.88 12.64
CA ILE A 357 -6.95 -18.94 13.62
C ILE A 357 -5.44 -18.77 13.36
N ARG A 358 -5.07 -17.58 12.86
CA ARG A 358 -3.69 -17.21 12.55
C ARG A 358 -3.18 -16.33 13.69
N VAL A 359 -2.23 -16.83 14.47
CA VAL A 359 -1.43 -15.98 15.35
C VAL A 359 -0.51 -15.16 14.44
N MET A 360 -0.52 -13.84 14.63
CA MET A 360 0.36 -12.91 13.94
C MET A 360 1.21 -12.18 14.97
N GLN A 361 2.45 -11.90 14.61
CA GLN A 361 3.31 -10.99 15.35
C GLN A 361 2.80 -9.58 15.07
N VAL A 362 2.46 -8.88 16.14
CA VAL A 362 2.13 -7.44 16.16
C VAL A 362 3.45 -6.68 16.24
N SER A 363 3.57 -5.52 15.59
CA SER A 363 4.75 -4.68 15.74
C SER A 363 4.92 -4.14 17.15
N GLU A 364 6.17 -3.83 17.50
CA GLU A 364 6.47 -3.06 18.70
C GLU A 364 5.92 -1.63 18.53
N TYR A 365 5.94 -1.06 17.31
CA TYR A 365 5.29 0.20 16.93
C TYR A 365 3.82 0.31 17.37
N GLU A 366 2.95 -0.68 17.08
CA GLU A 366 1.54 -0.60 17.50
C GLU A 366 1.40 -0.57 19.02
N SER A 367 2.25 -1.31 19.75
CA SER A 367 2.27 -1.30 21.21
C SER A 367 2.77 0.02 21.83
N MET A 368 3.65 0.75 21.14
CA MET A 368 4.13 2.08 21.56
C MET A 368 3.05 3.16 21.40
N ILE A 369 2.14 3.02 20.43
CA ILE A 369 1.04 3.97 20.21
C ILE A 369 0.07 3.99 21.41
N ASP A 370 -0.30 2.82 21.92
CA ASP A 370 -1.31 2.70 22.98
C ASP A 370 -0.75 2.92 24.40
N THR A 371 0.57 2.82 24.58
CA THR A 371 1.23 2.93 25.90
C THR A 371 1.70 4.35 26.25
N MET A 372 1.94 5.22 25.25
CA MET A 372 2.64 6.49 25.45
C MET A 372 1.72 7.73 25.42
N ASP A 373 1.99 8.72 26.28
CA ASP A 373 1.23 9.98 26.33
C ASP A 373 1.76 10.99 25.30
N TRP A 374 1.24 10.89 24.08
CA TRP A 374 1.56 11.76 22.96
C TRP A 374 1.29 13.26 23.21
N THR A 375 0.43 13.62 24.18
CA THR A 375 0.16 15.04 24.50
C THR A 375 1.29 15.63 25.34
N LYS A 376 1.76 14.90 26.36
CA LYS A 376 2.96 15.30 27.13
C LYS A 376 4.21 15.37 26.26
N MET A 377 4.34 14.48 25.28
CA MET A 377 5.45 14.52 24.33
C MET A 377 5.34 15.71 23.35
N GLY A 378 4.13 16.06 22.92
CA GLY A 378 3.88 17.31 22.17
C GLY A 378 4.32 18.55 22.94
N ASP A 379 3.91 18.68 24.20
CA ASP A 379 4.29 19.77 25.10
C ASP A 379 5.80 19.85 25.36
N LEU A 380 6.50 18.71 25.45
CA LEU A 380 7.95 18.66 25.64
C LEU A 380 8.69 19.11 24.38
N HIS A 381 8.31 18.56 23.22
CA HIS A 381 8.95 18.89 21.93
C HIS A 381 8.68 20.33 21.51
N LEU A 382 7.50 20.87 21.80
CA LEU A 382 7.21 22.28 21.58
C LEU A 382 8.10 23.19 22.42
N LYS A 383 8.36 22.85 23.69
CA LYS A 383 9.32 23.58 24.54
C LYS A 383 10.73 23.47 23.98
N MET A 384 11.21 22.27 23.69
CA MET A 384 12.54 22.04 23.13
C MET A 384 12.80 22.78 21.80
N ALA A 385 11.74 23.11 21.04
CA ALA A 385 11.81 23.88 19.79
C ALA A 385 11.58 25.40 19.95
N LEU A 386 10.96 25.86 21.05
CA LEU A 386 10.76 27.28 21.37
C LEU A 386 11.79 27.84 22.35
N GLU A 387 12.44 26.99 23.14
CA GLU A 387 13.54 27.36 24.02
C GLU A 387 14.78 27.68 23.16
N GLU A 388 15.24 28.94 23.19
CA GLU A 388 16.54 29.31 22.62
C GLU A 388 17.64 28.52 23.33
N ASP A 389 18.21 27.52 22.67
CA ASP A 389 19.41 26.82 23.15
C ASP A 389 20.52 27.85 23.38
N ALA A 390 20.77 28.21 24.64
CA ALA A 390 21.74 29.25 25.01
C ALA A 390 23.20 28.91 24.63
N THR A 391 23.45 27.64 24.29
CA THR A 391 24.67 27.13 23.65
C THR A 391 24.82 27.56 22.19
N THR A 392 23.73 27.85 21.47
CA THR A 392 23.73 28.29 20.06
C THR A 392 24.09 29.77 19.93
N THR A 393 25.30 30.09 20.38
CA THR A 393 26.01 31.37 20.18
C THR A 393 26.27 31.73 18.70
N LEU A 394 25.79 30.90 17.77
CA LEU A 394 25.85 31.06 16.34
C LEU A 394 24.63 31.80 15.74
N VAL A 395 23.49 31.89 16.42
CA VAL A 395 22.34 32.67 15.91
C VAL A 395 22.66 34.17 15.98
N PRO A 396 22.76 34.89 14.85
CA PRO A 396 23.07 36.31 14.91
C PRO A 396 21.83 37.09 15.35
N LYS A 397 21.98 37.93 16.38
CA LYS A 397 20.86 38.72 16.93
C LYS A 397 20.21 39.64 15.89
N ASN A 398 20.96 40.06 14.88
CA ASN A 398 20.49 40.90 13.77
C ASN A 398 19.72 40.07 12.74
N ASP A 399 18.55 40.53 12.28
CA ASP A 399 17.67 39.76 11.38
C ASP A 399 18.35 39.35 10.07
N LYS A 400 19.18 40.23 9.48
CA LYS A 400 19.99 39.92 8.28
C LYS A 400 21.03 38.81 8.47
N GLY A 401 21.40 38.52 9.72
CA GLY A 401 22.27 37.39 10.05
C GLY A 401 21.47 36.11 10.24
N ARG A 402 20.29 36.18 10.87
CA ARG A 402 19.32 35.07 10.90
C ARG A 402 18.93 34.67 9.48
N GLU A 403 18.51 35.60 8.62
CA GLU A 403 18.16 35.35 7.21
C GLU A 403 19.32 34.73 6.41
N LYS A 404 20.57 35.09 6.72
CA LYS A 404 21.75 34.53 6.05
C LYS A 404 22.08 33.12 6.53
N GLU A 405 22.02 32.87 7.83
CA GLU A 405 22.29 31.54 8.38
C GLU A 405 21.12 30.57 8.10
N GLU A 406 19.88 31.05 8.10
CA GLU A 406 18.71 30.33 7.63
C GLU A 406 18.85 29.94 6.15
N LYS A 407 19.28 30.86 5.27
CA LYS A 407 19.59 30.53 3.88
C LYS A 407 20.73 29.52 3.77
N ARG A 408 21.82 29.70 4.52
CA ARG A 408 22.94 28.75 4.55
C ARG A 408 22.49 27.36 5.01
N LEU A 409 21.69 27.26 6.06
CA LEU A 409 21.14 25.99 6.56
C LEU A 409 20.09 25.41 5.60
N ILE A 410 19.32 26.23 4.90
CA ILE A 410 18.44 25.77 3.81
C ILE A 410 19.25 25.30 2.58
N GLU A 411 20.49 25.77 2.38
CA GLU A 411 21.39 25.29 1.34
C GLU A 411 22.18 24.04 1.76
N GLU A 412 22.61 23.94 3.03
CA GLU A 412 23.26 22.76 3.62
C GLU A 412 22.26 21.62 3.89
N ILE A 413 20.97 21.95 4.11
CA ILE A 413 19.82 21.05 4.21
C ILE A 413 18.92 21.19 2.96
N LYS A 414 19.50 21.52 1.79
CA LYS A 414 19.03 20.89 0.56
C LYS A 414 19.17 19.38 0.76
N PRO A 415 18.25 18.53 0.25
CA PRO A 415 18.48 17.10 0.29
C PRO A 415 19.85 16.83 -0.35
N GLN A 416 20.64 15.92 0.22
CA GLN A 416 21.77 15.35 -0.52
C GLN A 416 21.23 14.39 -1.58
N THR A 417 20.55 14.97 -2.57
CA THR A 417 20.93 14.68 -3.96
C THR A 417 22.45 14.75 -3.98
N VAL A 418 23.09 13.58 -3.95
CA VAL A 418 24.41 13.44 -4.54
C VAL A 418 24.25 13.97 -5.95
N GLU A 419 24.72 15.19 -6.19
CA GLU A 419 24.71 15.80 -7.51
C GLU A 419 25.50 14.86 -8.42
N LYS A 420 24.77 14.02 -9.15
CA LYS A 420 25.33 13.16 -10.19
C LYS A 420 25.58 14.00 -11.43
N GLU A 421 26.43 15.00 -11.24
CA GLU A 421 27.52 15.33 -12.16
C GLU A 421 28.54 14.16 -12.21
N GLU A 422 28.05 12.91 -12.30
CA GLU A 422 28.66 11.89 -13.14
C GLU A 422 28.44 12.35 -14.59
N ASP A 423 29.18 13.39 -14.95
CA ASP A 423 29.16 14.08 -16.23
C ASP A 423 29.29 13.03 -17.34
N ALA A 424 28.21 12.82 -18.08
CA ALA A 424 27.94 11.56 -18.76
C ALA A 424 29.10 11.19 -19.71
N PRO A 425 29.89 10.14 -19.44
CA PRO A 425 31.26 10.05 -19.92
C PRO A 425 31.35 10.18 -21.44
N PRO A 426 32.32 10.95 -21.97
CA PRO A 426 32.34 11.32 -23.38
C PRO A 426 32.48 10.08 -24.26
N CYS A 427 31.63 9.99 -25.29
CA CYS A 427 31.69 8.90 -26.25
C CYS A 427 33.07 8.82 -26.91
N ALA A 428 33.72 7.66 -26.87
CA ALA A 428 35.07 7.44 -27.39
C ALA A 428 35.25 7.64 -28.92
N ARG A 429 34.18 8.06 -29.63
CA ARG A 429 34.19 8.44 -31.05
C ARG A 429 33.83 9.91 -31.29
N CYS A 430 32.74 10.40 -30.68
CA CYS A 430 32.16 11.71 -30.99
C CYS A 430 32.07 12.66 -29.79
N SER A 431 32.66 12.29 -28.64
CA SER A 431 32.70 13.03 -27.38
C SER A 431 31.35 13.40 -26.73
N ALA A 432 30.22 13.18 -27.40
CA ALA A 432 28.89 13.39 -26.84
C ALA A 432 28.64 12.49 -25.61
N ALA A 433 27.83 13.00 -24.68
CA ALA A 433 27.35 12.33 -23.46
C ALA A 433 26.99 10.86 -23.70
N SER A 434 27.53 9.93 -22.89
CA SER A 434 27.29 8.51 -23.14
C SER A 434 27.15 7.59 -21.93
N TRP A 435 26.18 6.68 -22.03
CA TRP A 435 25.73 5.82 -20.93
C TRP A 435 25.98 4.32 -21.18
N LYS A 436 26.50 3.94 -22.36
CA LYS A 436 26.67 2.53 -22.77
C LYS A 436 28.15 2.17 -22.89
N ARG A 437 28.71 1.53 -21.86
CA ARG A 437 30.09 1.00 -21.87
C ARG A 437 30.21 -0.34 -22.59
N CYS A 438 31.36 -0.60 -23.21
CA CYS A 438 31.64 -1.90 -23.81
C CYS A 438 31.68 -3.02 -22.77
N ALA A 439 30.86 -4.06 -22.96
CA ALA A 439 30.79 -5.21 -22.05
C ALA A 439 32.12 -5.96 -21.86
N ARG A 440 33.04 -5.93 -22.86
CA ARG A 440 34.31 -6.66 -22.82
C ARG A 440 35.45 -5.89 -22.12
N CYS A 441 35.57 -4.58 -22.33
CA CYS A 441 36.64 -3.78 -21.71
C CYS A 441 36.19 -3.05 -20.43
N LYS A 442 34.89 -2.77 -20.29
CA LYS A 442 34.26 -1.95 -19.24
C LYS A 442 34.83 -0.53 -19.05
N LYS A 443 35.65 -0.04 -20.00
CA LYS A 443 36.39 1.24 -19.92
C LYS A 443 36.00 2.27 -20.98
N GLU A 444 35.70 1.86 -22.21
CA GLU A 444 35.23 2.74 -23.28
C GLU A 444 33.70 2.82 -23.31
N TRP A 445 33.19 4.03 -23.57
CA TRP A 445 31.77 4.39 -23.56
C TRP A 445 31.32 4.92 -24.93
N TYR A 446 30.07 4.66 -25.31
CA TYR A 446 29.49 5.11 -26.59
C TYR A 446 28.03 5.55 -26.43
N CYS A 447 27.62 6.61 -27.12
CA CYS A 447 26.25 7.11 -27.08
C CYS A 447 25.29 6.18 -27.87
N SER A 448 25.70 5.78 -29.06
CA SER A 448 24.97 4.87 -29.96
C SER A 448 25.72 3.58 -30.26
N ARG A 449 25.00 2.59 -30.82
CA ARG A 449 25.59 1.35 -31.32
C ARG A 449 26.45 1.59 -32.57
N GLU A 450 26.11 2.57 -33.42
CA GLU A 450 26.96 2.93 -34.58
C GLU A 450 28.31 3.48 -34.11
N CYS A 451 28.32 4.37 -33.11
CA CYS A 451 29.56 4.88 -32.52
C CYS A 451 30.45 3.76 -31.94
N GLN A 452 29.85 2.71 -31.38
CA GLN A 452 30.59 1.52 -30.95
C GLN A 452 31.14 0.71 -32.13
N VAL A 453 30.35 0.47 -33.18
CA VAL A 453 30.75 -0.35 -34.34
C VAL A 453 31.86 0.33 -35.13
N ASP A 454 31.77 1.63 -35.35
CA ASP A 454 32.74 2.36 -36.16
C ASP A 454 34.06 2.64 -35.41
N SER A 455 34.02 2.68 -34.08
CA SER A 455 35.21 2.72 -33.21
C SER A 455 35.84 1.32 -33.01
N TRP A 456 35.08 0.25 -33.29
CA TRP A 456 35.49 -1.14 -33.03
C TRP A 456 36.83 -1.56 -33.64
N PRO A 457 37.25 -1.14 -34.85
CA PRO A 457 38.54 -1.52 -35.40
C PRO A 457 39.72 -1.05 -34.54
N GLN A 458 39.62 0.13 -33.93
CA GLN A 458 40.67 0.71 -33.07
C GLN A 458 40.62 0.11 -31.65
N HIS A 459 39.42 0.04 -31.07
CA HIS A 459 39.22 -0.52 -29.72
C HIS A 459 39.56 -2.02 -29.65
N SER A 460 39.18 -2.82 -30.66
CA SER A 460 39.47 -4.27 -30.64
C SER A 460 40.98 -4.57 -30.68
N ALA A 461 41.80 -3.74 -31.32
CA ALA A 461 43.25 -3.82 -31.23
C ALA A 461 43.77 -3.52 -29.80
N SER A 462 43.22 -2.50 -29.13
CA SER A 462 43.52 -2.17 -27.72
C SER A 462 43.17 -3.32 -26.76
N LEU A 463 42.20 -4.16 -27.10
CA LEU A 463 41.84 -5.38 -26.35
C LEU A 463 42.77 -6.56 -26.62
N LEU A 464 43.32 -6.69 -27.84
CA LEU A 464 44.23 -7.78 -28.21
C LEU A 464 45.65 -7.58 -27.66
N GLY A 465 46.11 -6.33 -27.54
CA GLY A 465 47.45 -6.01 -27.02
C GLY A 465 47.67 -6.21 -25.50
N LYS A 466 46.77 -6.91 -24.79
CA LYS A 466 46.80 -7.02 -23.31
C LYS A 466 46.77 -8.46 -22.77
N THR A 467 47.07 -9.46 -23.61
CA THR A 467 47.12 -10.88 -23.22
C THR A 467 48.49 -11.51 -23.41
N THR A 468 49.35 -11.38 -22.40
CA THR A 468 50.47 -12.30 -22.14
C THR A 468 50.17 -13.10 -20.86
N PHE A 469 50.54 -14.38 -20.84
CA PHE A 469 49.96 -15.37 -19.92
C PHE A 469 50.51 -15.32 -18.49
N ALA A 470 49.62 -15.52 -17.52
CA ALA A 470 49.93 -16.14 -16.23
C ALA A 470 48.81 -17.15 -15.90
N THR A 471 49.16 -18.41 -15.68
CA THR A 471 48.20 -19.51 -15.49
C THR A 471 47.90 -19.78 -14.01
N LYS A 472 46.61 -19.91 -13.65
CA LYS A 472 46.04 -21.05 -12.90
C LYS A 472 44.54 -20.86 -12.64
N HIS A 473 43.87 -21.93 -12.20
CA HIS A 473 42.41 -22.05 -12.13
C HIS A 473 41.74 -21.04 -11.18
N ALA A 474 40.77 -20.30 -11.70
CA ALA A 474 39.65 -19.72 -10.96
C ALA A 474 38.43 -19.67 -11.89
N VAL A 475 37.57 -20.69 -11.84
CA VAL A 475 36.36 -20.74 -12.67
C VAL A 475 35.23 -20.00 -11.94
N TYR A 476 35.08 -18.71 -12.23
CA TYR A 476 33.91 -17.93 -11.83
C TYR A 476 32.89 -17.91 -12.98
N PRO A 477 31.69 -18.50 -12.81
CA PRO A 477 30.65 -18.49 -13.84
C PRO A 477 30.04 -17.09 -14.00
N ILE A 478 29.79 -16.69 -15.25
CA ILE A 478 29.01 -15.49 -15.55
C ILE A 478 27.52 -15.83 -15.33
N HIS A 479 26.99 -15.48 -14.17
CA HIS A 479 25.57 -15.64 -13.91
C HIS A 479 24.74 -14.68 -14.78
N ARG A 480 23.98 -15.26 -15.71
CA ARG A 480 22.76 -14.63 -16.22
C ARG A 480 21.70 -14.65 -15.10
N PRO A 481 20.92 -13.59 -14.88
CA PRO A 481 19.58 -13.76 -14.34
C PRO A 481 18.70 -14.48 -15.39
N TYR A 482 17.66 -15.18 -14.95
CA TYR A 482 16.71 -15.96 -15.77
C TYR A 482 17.28 -17.14 -16.57
N ALA A 483 17.40 -18.31 -15.91
CA ALA A 483 17.19 -19.65 -16.51
C ALA A 483 17.16 -20.77 -15.44
N SER A 484 16.02 -20.98 -14.76
CA SER A 484 15.86 -22.14 -13.85
C SER A 484 14.39 -22.52 -13.58
N LEU A 485 13.65 -22.96 -14.59
CA LEU A 485 12.38 -23.70 -14.39
C LEU A 485 12.05 -24.64 -15.58
N SER A 486 13.03 -25.46 -15.96
CA SER A 486 12.87 -26.54 -16.94
C SER A 486 13.87 -27.67 -16.66
N GLU A 487 13.52 -28.89 -17.04
CA GLU A 487 14.37 -30.10 -17.00
C GLU A 487 14.75 -30.69 -15.63
N SER A 488 13.76 -30.87 -14.74
CA SER A 488 13.79 -31.98 -13.76
C SER A 488 13.35 -33.33 -14.38
N LEU A 489 13.71 -33.58 -15.65
CA LEU A 489 13.34 -34.77 -16.41
C LEU A 489 14.44 -35.18 -17.42
N SER A 490 15.46 -35.92 -16.97
CA SER A 490 15.74 -37.27 -17.51
C SER A 490 17.07 -37.87 -17.00
N ARG A 491 17.20 -39.20 -17.14
CA ARG A 491 18.44 -40.01 -17.07
C ARG A 491 19.08 -40.21 -15.68
N THR A 492 18.55 -41.17 -14.95
CA THR A 492 19.39 -42.17 -14.27
C THR A 492 19.21 -43.54 -14.94
N SER A 493 20.33 -44.12 -15.37
CA SER A 493 20.51 -45.51 -15.78
C SER A 493 22.02 -45.81 -15.65
N ASN A 494 22.49 -47.01 -15.32
CA ASN A 494 21.88 -48.32 -15.51
C ASN A 494 22.47 -49.37 -14.53
N SER A 495 22.20 -50.68 -14.76
CA SER A 495 22.88 -51.87 -14.16
C SER A 495 22.37 -52.32 -12.77
N VAL A 496 22.16 -53.60 -12.41
CA VAL A 496 22.14 -54.94 -13.08
C VAL A 496 21.05 -55.78 -12.33
N SER A 497 20.17 -56.64 -12.87
CA SER A 497 20.45 -57.99 -13.41
C SER A 497 19.24 -58.76 -14.00
N ARG A 498 19.43 -59.33 -15.19
CA ARG A 498 18.84 -60.54 -15.85
C ARG A 498 17.62 -61.31 -15.24
N GLY A 499 16.43 -61.10 -15.83
CA GLY A 499 15.52 -62.09 -16.48
C GLY A 499 14.93 -63.31 -15.72
N PRO A 500 14.09 -64.16 -16.37
CA PRO A 500 13.59 -64.10 -17.76
C PRO A 500 12.04 -64.13 -17.94
N GLU A 501 11.60 -63.75 -19.14
CA GLU A 501 10.43 -64.19 -19.94
C GLU A 501 9.12 -64.69 -19.27
N ASN A 502 7.99 -64.04 -19.64
CA ASN A 502 7.02 -64.71 -20.53
C ASN A 502 6.08 -63.75 -21.31
N ARG A 503 5.22 -64.31 -22.17
CA ARG A 503 4.60 -63.66 -23.35
C ARG A 503 3.06 -63.55 -23.28
N ALA A 504 2.50 -62.65 -24.09
CA ALA A 504 1.15 -62.67 -24.72
C ALA A 504 0.01 -61.72 -24.22
N THR A 505 -0.39 -60.82 -25.13
CA THR A 505 -1.75 -60.40 -25.54
C THR A 505 -2.87 -60.03 -24.53
N ARG A 506 -3.47 -58.83 -24.74
CA ARG A 506 -4.81 -58.42 -24.25
C ARG A 506 -5.95 -59.25 -24.87
N PRO A 507 -7.06 -59.46 -24.13
CA PRO A 507 -8.41 -59.09 -24.61
C PRO A 507 -9.21 -58.16 -23.64
N PRO A 508 -10.44 -57.70 -24.00
CA PRO A 508 -11.24 -56.74 -23.23
C PRO A 508 -12.27 -57.37 -22.25
N PRO A 509 -12.93 -56.59 -21.35
CA PRO A 509 -13.72 -57.12 -20.23
C PRO A 509 -15.22 -57.36 -20.50
N ARG A 510 -15.83 -58.31 -19.75
CA ARG A 510 -17.29 -58.44 -19.59
C ARG A 510 -17.71 -59.08 -18.25
N SER A 511 -18.51 -58.33 -17.48
CA SER A 511 -19.70 -58.76 -16.70
C SER A 511 -19.68 -59.98 -15.73
N LEU A 512 -20.16 -59.78 -14.49
CA LEU A 512 -21.24 -60.50 -13.76
C LEU A 512 -21.06 -60.71 -12.23
N LYS A 513 -22.23 -60.91 -11.61
CA LYS A 513 -22.65 -60.85 -10.19
C LYS A 513 -22.19 -62.01 -9.27
N ARG A 514 -21.79 -61.64 -8.04
CA ARG A 514 -22.47 -61.86 -6.72
C ARG A 514 -22.98 -63.25 -6.29
N GLU A 515 -22.48 -63.68 -5.13
CA GLU A 515 -23.17 -64.33 -3.98
C GLU A 515 -22.45 -63.88 -2.67
N GLY A 516 -22.68 -64.32 -1.42
CA GLY A 516 -23.57 -65.28 -0.72
C GLY A 516 -22.96 -65.58 0.68
N LEU A 517 -23.58 -66.17 1.73
CA LEU A 517 -24.97 -66.53 2.10
C LEU A 517 -25.03 -66.81 3.64
N GLN A 518 -26.15 -66.49 4.32
CA GLN A 518 -26.75 -67.27 5.46
C GLN A 518 -26.00 -67.34 6.84
N ARG A 519 -26.52 -67.81 8.02
CA ARG A 519 -27.76 -68.47 8.59
C ARG A 519 -27.69 -68.34 10.17
N GLU A 520 -28.63 -68.63 11.11
CA GLU A 520 -30.08 -68.97 11.17
C GLU A 520 -30.69 -68.94 12.64
N TYR A 521 -31.94 -68.45 12.84
CA TYR A 521 -33.05 -68.97 13.71
C TYR A 521 -32.98 -69.02 15.29
N ARG A 522 -34.08 -69.09 16.09
CA ARG A 522 -35.59 -68.97 15.92
C ARG A 522 -36.22 -68.32 17.21
N SER A 523 -37.51 -68.38 17.66
CA SER A 523 -38.81 -69.10 17.44
C SER A 523 -40.00 -68.21 17.94
N LYS A 524 -41.23 -68.27 17.37
CA LYS A 524 -42.49 -69.01 17.75
C LYS A 524 -42.96 -68.87 19.23
N GLU A 525 -44.25 -68.69 19.56
CA GLU A 525 -45.59 -68.94 18.90
C GLU A 525 -46.50 -67.66 18.92
N GLU A 526 -47.32 -67.35 17.90
CA GLU A 526 -48.80 -67.58 17.73
C GLU A 526 -49.73 -67.07 18.86
N THR A 527 -50.90 -66.45 18.60
CA THR A 527 -51.63 -66.06 17.35
C THR A 527 -51.54 -64.52 17.12
N GLU A 528 -52.38 -63.70 16.45
CA GLU A 528 -53.57 -63.69 15.53
C GLU A 528 -53.56 -62.28 14.84
N GLU A 529 -54.33 -61.84 13.84
CA GLU A 529 -55.48 -62.28 12.99
C GLU A 529 -55.21 -61.73 11.53
N PRO A 530 -55.90 -62.17 10.44
CA PRO A 530 -55.35 -62.06 9.08
C PRO A 530 -56.00 -61.08 8.08
N ARG A 531 -55.14 -60.37 7.34
CA ARG A 531 -55.17 -60.16 5.87
C ARG A 531 -53.96 -59.32 5.46
N ASP A 532 -52.92 -59.89 4.85
CA ASP A 532 -52.80 -60.36 3.44
C ASP A 532 -52.11 -59.30 2.59
N GLU A 533 -51.08 -59.72 1.85
CA GLU A 533 -50.14 -58.85 1.14
C GLU A 533 -50.63 -58.55 -0.28
N GLU A 534 -50.44 -57.31 -0.76
CA GLU A 534 -50.43 -57.06 -2.20
C GLU A 534 -49.33 -56.06 -2.61
N GLU A 535 -48.54 -56.55 -3.57
CA GLU A 535 -47.52 -55.97 -4.47
C GLU A 535 -46.98 -54.54 -4.29
N LYS A 536 -45.66 -54.40 -4.51
CA LYS A 536 -45.02 -53.11 -4.79
C LYS A 536 -45.47 -52.57 -6.15
N PRO A 537 -45.92 -51.31 -6.23
CA PRO A 537 -46.05 -50.62 -7.51
C PRO A 537 -44.70 -50.44 -8.21
N GLU A 538 -44.79 -50.49 -9.53
CA GLU A 538 -43.77 -50.32 -10.57
C GLU A 538 -42.91 -49.05 -10.43
N GLU A 539 -41.77 -49.01 -11.15
CA GLU A 539 -41.17 -47.74 -11.57
C GLU A 539 -42.11 -47.02 -12.55
N LYS A 540 -43.12 -46.33 -12.02
CA LYS A 540 -43.74 -45.25 -12.78
C LYS A 540 -42.72 -44.13 -12.89
N SER A 541 -42.36 -43.78 -14.11
CA SER A 541 -41.84 -42.45 -14.39
C SER A 541 -42.90 -41.46 -13.90
N ASP A 542 -42.57 -40.65 -12.88
CA ASP A 542 -43.39 -39.51 -12.48
C ASP A 542 -43.55 -38.60 -13.71
N GLU A 543 -44.63 -38.79 -14.46
CA GLU A 543 -45.06 -37.84 -15.48
C GLU A 543 -45.25 -36.52 -14.77
N MET A 544 -44.32 -35.58 -15.00
CA MET A 544 -44.23 -34.38 -14.21
C MET A 544 -45.49 -33.55 -14.43
N GLU A 545 -46.47 -33.68 -13.53
CA GLU A 545 -47.77 -33.03 -13.64
C GLU A 545 -47.58 -31.54 -13.84
N ARG A 546 -48.03 -31.07 -15.00
CA ARG A 546 -48.03 -29.66 -15.36
C ARG A 546 -49.45 -29.12 -15.22
N ASP A 547 -49.56 -27.87 -14.79
CA ASP A 547 -50.82 -27.15 -14.93
C ASP A 547 -51.15 -26.86 -16.41
N ALA A 548 -52.32 -26.25 -16.64
CA ALA A 548 -52.80 -25.89 -17.97
C ALA A 548 -51.86 -24.94 -18.75
N ASN A 549 -50.89 -24.30 -18.08
CA ASN A 549 -49.89 -23.41 -18.67
C ASN A 549 -48.53 -24.11 -18.87
N GLY A 550 -48.44 -25.42 -18.63
CA GLY A 550 -47.22 -26.22 -18.85
C GLY A 550 -46.20 -26.18 -17.71
N ILE A 551 -46.56 -25.66 -16.54
CA ILE A 551 -45.66 -25.44 -15.40
C ILE A 551 -45.77 -26.59 -14.39
N PRO A 552 -44.67 -27.13 -13.83
CA PRO A 552 -44.75 -28.19 -12.81
C PRO A 552 -45.65 -27.77 -11.64
N SER A 553 -46.49 -28.69 -11.16
CA SER A 553 -47.54 -28.42 -10.18
C SER A 553 -47.04 -27.80 -8.86
N VAL A 554 -47.94 -27.17 -8.11
CA VAL A 554 -47.66 -26.62 -6.76
C VAL A 554 -46.96 -27.66 -5.90
N ASP A 555 -47.45 -28.91 -5.94
CA ASP A 555 -46.96 -29.97 -5.06
C ASP A 555 -45.63 -30.56 -5.50
N TYR A 556 -45.26 -30.49 -6.79
CA TYR A 556 -43.87 -30.71 -7.21
C TYR A 556 -42.92 -29.72 -6.51
N PHE A 557 -43.25 -28.43 -6.50
CA PHE A 557 -42.42 -27.41 -5.88
C PHE A 557 -42.40 -27.49 -4.34
N THR A 558 -43.52 -27.76 -3.68
CA THR A 558 -43.57 -27.89 -2.20
C THR A 558 -42.89 -29.16 -1.71
N LYS A 559 -43.03 -30.30 -2.40
CA LYS A 559 -42.35 -31.57 -2.09
C LYS A 559 -40.83 -31.47 -2.27
N LYS A 560 -40.36 -30.65 -3.22
CA LYS A 560 -38.93 -30.50 -3.55
C LYS A 560 -38.19 -29.39 -2.78
N TYR A 561 -38.88 -28.31 -2.40
CA TYR A 561 -38.25 -27.14 -1.75
C TYR A 561 -38.88 -26.76 -0.40
N GLY A 562 -39.84 -27.53 0.10
CA GLY A 562 -40.60 -27.25 1.32
C GLY A 562 -41.78 -26.31 1.06
N VAL A 563 -42.84 -26.41 1.87
CA VAL A 563 -44.16 -25.82 1.59
C VAL A 563 -44.12 -24.31 1.31
N THR A 564 -43.45 -23.52 2.14
CA THR A 564 -43.43 -22.04 2.01
C THR A 564 -42.62 -21.56 0.80
N VAL A 565 -41.47 -22.19 0.54
CA VAL A 565 -40.57 -21.80 -0.57
C VAL A 565 -41.09 -22.36 -1.90
N GLY A 566 -41.58 -23.60 -1.91
CA GLY A 566 -42.19 -24.20 -3.09
C GLY A 566 -43.41 -23.43 -3.59
N ARG A 567 -44.33 -23.05 -2.69
CA ARG A 567 -45.54 -22.31 -3.07
C ARG A 567 -45.25 -20.90 -3.61
N SER A 568 -44.19 -20.25 -3.12
CA SER A 568 -43.75 -18.94 -3.63
C SER A 568 -42.96 -19.04 -4.94
N LEU A 569 -42.20 -20.12 -5.16
CA LEU A 569 -41.57 -20.41 -6.45
C LEU A 569 -42.59 -20.77 -7.53
N TYR A 570 -43.62 -21.57 -7.21
CA TYR A 570 -44.71 -21.88 -8.15
C TYR A 570 -45.44 -20.61 -8.60
N LEU A 571 -45.87 -19.75 -7.68
CA LEU A 571 -46.55 -18.49 -8.01
C LEU A 571 -45.69 -17.53 -8.87
N ARG A 572 -44.36 -17.64 -8.76
CA ARG A 572 -43.40 -16.90 -9.61
C ARG A 572 -43.29 -17.50 -11.01
N ALA A 573 -43.39 -18.83 -11.14
CA ALA A 573 -43.42 -19.50 -12.44
C ALA A 573 -44.74 -19.21 -13.18
N ALA A 574 -45.88 -19.29 -12.49
CA ALA A 574 -47.20 -18.96 -13.02
C ALA A 574 -47.24 -17.57 -13.67
N ARG A 575 -46.86 -16.53 -12.91
CA ARG A 575 -46.84 -15.15 -13.41
C ARG A 575 -45.85 -14.91 -14.56
N LYS A 576 -44.77 -15.70 -14.67
CA LYS A 576 -43.83 -15.56 -15.79
C LYS A 576 -44.29 -16.30 -17.07
N ALA A 577 -45.25 -17.21 -16.96
CA ALA A 577 -45.97 -17.71 -18.13
C ALA A 577 -47.08 -16.75 -18.59
N GLU A 578 -47.67 -15.99 -17.66
CA GLU A 578 -48.66 -14.94 -17.95
C GLU A 578 -48.01 -13.66 -18.53
N ASP A 579 -46.83 -13.27 -18.04
CA ASP A 579 -46.05 -12.11 -18.50
C ASP A 579 -44.55 -12.50 -18.66
N PRO A 580 -44.04 -12.68 -19.89
CA PRO A 580 -42.66 -13.08 -20.15
C PRO A 580 -41.59 -12.08 -19.68
N ASP A 581 -41.89 -10.78 -19.70
CA ASP A 581 -40.93 -9.69 -19.40
C ASP A 581 -40.87 -9.33 -17.91
N PHE A 582 -41.74 -9.95 -17.10
CA PHE A 582 -41.84 -9.71 -15.66
C PHE A 582 -40.49 -9.84 -14.92
N THR A 583 -39.94 -8.69 -14.52
CA THR A 583 -38.65 -8.56 -13.85
C THR A 583 -38.84 -8.05 -12.42
N TRP A 584 -38.68 -8.95 -11.44
CA TRP A 584 -38.96 -8.66 -10.03
C TRP A 584 -37.80 -7.97 -9.30
N GLN A 585 -38.10 -6.84 -8.63
CA GLN A 585 -37.21 -6.18 -7.67
C GLN A 585 -37.98 -5.86 -6.36
N PRO A 586 -37.40 -6.08 -5.17
CA PRO A 586 -37.99 -5.67 -3.89
C PRO A 586 -37.47 -4.30 -3.44
N ASP A 587 -38.36 -3.33 -3.29
CA ASP A 587 -38.00 -1.98 -2.85
C ASP A 587 -37.52 -1.90 -1.39
N ARG A 588 -36.46 -1.12 -1.18
CA ARG A 588 -36.03 -0.47 0.09
C ARG A 588 -35.73 -1.40 1.29
N ARG A 589 -34.43 -1.50 1.65
CA ARG A 589 -34.00 -2.00 2.96
C ARG A 589 -34.45 -1.04 4.08
N LEU A 590 -35.08 -1.57 5.13
CA LEU A 590 -35.41 -0.79 6.34
C LEU A 590 -34.17 -0.47 7.17
N ASN A 591 -34.16 0.71 7.79
CA ASN A 591 -33.12 1.07 8.75
C ASN A 591 -33.38 0.46 10.15
N ARG A 592 -32.35 0.48 11.01
CA ARG A 592 -32.38 -0.17 12.34
C ARG A 592 -33.48 0.38 13.26
N ARG A 593 -33.86 1.66 13.10
CA ARG A 593 -34.96 2.30 13.84
C ARG A 593 -36.33 1.83 13.34
N GLN A 594 -36.55 1.76 12.02
CA GLN A 594 -37.80 1.29 11.44
C GLN A 594 -38.10 -0.16 11.82
N MET A 595 -37.07 -1.01 11.94
CA MET A 595 -37.23 -2.38 12.47
C MET A 595 -37.69 -2.40 13.95
N LEU A 596 -37.26 -1.42 14.77
CA LEU A 596 -37.74 -1.28 16.15
C LEU A 596 -39.18 -0.76 16.20
N GLU A 597 -39.54 0.21 15.35
CA GLU A 597 -40.93 0.72 15.25
C GLU A 597 -41.90 -0.39 14.78
N VAL A 598 -41.47 -1.31 13.91
CA VAL A 598 -42.22 -2.52 13.54
C VAL A 598 -42.35 -3.49 14.74
N LYS A 599 -41.28 -3.73 15.50
CA LYS A 599 -41.32 -4.56 16.72
C LYS A 599 -42.27 -4.00 17.77
N GLU A 600 -42.22 -2.69 18.02
CA GLU A 600 -43.00 -2.00 19.05
C GLU A 600 -44.50 -1.98 18.70
N ALA A 601 -44.84 -1.60 17.47
CA ALA A 601 -46.22 -1.63 17.00
C ALA A 601 -46.82 -3.06 17.02
N PHE A 602 -46.02 -4.08 16.72
CA PHE A 602 -46.46 -5.48 16.83
C PHE A 602 -46.58 -5.95 18.30
N ARG A 603 -45.65 -5.54 19.18
CA ARG A 603 -45.70 -5.84 20.64
C ARG A 603 -46.94 -5.24 21.30
N LEU A 604 -47.40 -4.07 20.83
CA LEU A 604 -48.63 -3.41 21.31
C LEU A 604 -49.93 -4.06 20.80
N ALA A 605 -49.93 -4.66 19.60
CA ALA A 605 -51.11 -5.31 19.02
C ALA A 605 -50.72 -6.46 18.07
N PRO A 606 -50.48 -7.70 18.54
CA PRO A 606 -49.87 -8.78 17.75
C PRO A 606 -50.80 -9.46 16.72
N THR A 607 -51.86 -8.81 16.27
CA THR A 607 -52.86 -9.40 15.37
C THR A 607 -52.38 -9.53 13.92
N PHE A 608 -52.99 -10.46 13.16
CA PHE A 608 -52.71 -10.62 11.72
C PHE A 608 -52.99 -9.33 10.92
N LYS A 609 -54.07 -8.60 11.25
CA LYS A 609 -54.37 -7.30 10.63
C LYS A 609 -53.28 -6.26 10.90
N THR A 610 -52.67 -6.27 12.08
CA THR A 610 -51.53 -5.40 12.39
C THR A 610 -50.33 -5.70 11.50
N LYS A 611 -50.03 -7.00 11.26
CA LYS A 611 -48.95 -7.39 10.33
C LYS A 611 -49.20 -6.88 8.91
N GLN A 612 -50.44 -6.97 8.40
CA GLN A 612 -50.82 -6.44 7.08
C GLN A 612 -50.63 -4.92 7.00
N LEU A 613 -51.16 -4.17 7.98
CA LEU A 613 -51.00 -2.71 8.04
C LEU A 613 -49.53 -2.28 8.16
N LEU A 614 -48.68 -3.05 8.85
CA LEU A 614 -47.24 -2.82 8.90
C LEU A 614 -46.56 -3.15 7.56
N SER A 615 -47.03 -4.18 6.83
CA SER A 615 -46.52 -4.56 5.50
C SER A 615 -46.75 -3.45 4.48
N GLU A 616 -47.96 -2.89 4.48
CA GLU A 616 -48.36 -1.74 3.66
C GLU A 616 -47.60 -0.47 4.06
N LYS A 617 -47.57 -0.12 5.36
CA LYS A 617 -46.93 1.10 5.87
C LYS A 617 -45.42 1.15 5.62
N PHE A 618 -44.72 0.03 5.78
CA PHE A 618 -43.26 -0.05 5.61
C PHE A 618 -42.82 -0.58 4.23
N LYS A 619 -43.77 -0.95 3.35
CA LYS A 619 -43.54 -1.53 2.01
C LYS A 619 -42.63 -2.77 2.00
N ILE A 620 -42.68 -3.59 3.05
CA ILE A 620 -41.94 -4.85 3.15
C ILE A 620 -42.88 -6.05 3.22
N SER A 621 -42.41 -7.23 2.83
CA SER A 621 -43.22 -8.45 2.87
C SER A 621 -43.63 -8.85 4.30
N MET A 622 -44.79 -9.49 4.43
CA MET A 622 -45.27 -10.08 5.69
C MET A 622 -44.23 -10.98 6.37
N GLU A 623 -43.49 -11.76 5.58
CA GLU A 623 -42.44 -12.64 6.11
C GLU A 623 -41.23 -11.86 6.64
N ALA A 624 -40.91 -10.69 6.08
CA ALA A 624 -39.88 -9.82 6.63
C ALA A 624 -40.30 -9.22 7.98
N ILE A 625 -41.61 -8.92 8.16
CA ILE A 625 -42.16 -8.50 9.46
C ILE A 625 -42.08 -9.62 10.48
N ASP A 626 -42.36 -10.85 10.09
CA ASP A 626 -42.22 -12.01 10.97
C ASP A 626 -40.76 -12.23 11.38
N ARG A 627 -39.81 -12.16 10.44
CA ARG A 627 -38.37 -12.22 10.76
C ARG A 627 -37.91 -11.07 11.66
N ILE A 628 -38.42 -9.85 11.47
CA ILE A 628 -38.11 -8.68 12.33
C ILE A 628 -38.68 -8.89 13.73
N THR A 629 -39.96 -9.23 13.85
CA THR A 629 -40.67 -9.35 15.13
C THR A 629 -40.19 -10.54 15.96
N HIS A 630 -39.82 -11.66 15.34
CA HIS A 630 -39.25 -12.82 16.02
C HIS A 630 -37.72 -12.74 16.25
N SER A 631 -37.03 -11.70 15.76
CA SER A 631 -35.58 -11.57 15.97
C SER A 631 -35.23 -11.28 17.44
N LYS A 632 -34.34 -12.08 18.04
CA LYS A 632 -33.84 -11.90 19.42
C LYS A 632 -32.90 -10.72 19.63
N TRP A 633 -32.64 -9.91 18.60
CA TRP A 633 -31.70 -8.79 18.69
C TRP A 633 -32.36 -7.51 19.26
N GLU A 634 -31.75 -6.95 20.30
CA GLU A 634 -32.05 -5.63 20.88
C GLU A 634 -30.73 -4.84 21.06
N PRO A 635 -30.71 -3.49 20.96
CA PRO A 635 -29.50 -2.68 21.10
C PRO A 635 -29.08 -2.52 22.57
N THR A 636 -27.77 -2.42 22.82
CA THR A 636 -27.26 -1.93 24.11
C THR A 636 -27.60 -0.44 24.29
N THR A 637 -27.73 -0.01 25.55
CA THR A 637 -28.14 1.36 25.92
C THR A 637 -27.22 2.44 25.34
N GLU A 638 -25.93 2.14 25.19
CA GLU A 638 -24.95 3.01 24.51
C GLU A 638 -25.22 3.17 23.02
N GLN A 639 -25.63 2.11 22.31
CA GLN A 639 -25.98 2.17 20.89
C GLN A 639 -27.24 3.00 20.63
N VAL A 640 -28.12 3.13 21.64
CA VAL A 640 -29.28 4.05 21.59
C VAL A 640 -28.81 5.49 21.75
N LYS A 641 -28.04 5.81 22.80
CA LYS A 641 -27.46 7.15 23.03
C LYS A 641 -26.62 7.65 21.85
N ARG A 642 -25.84 6.76 21.22
CA ARG A 642 -25.02 7.07 20.03
C ARG A 642 -25.85 7.33 18.77
N GLN A 643 -27.08 6.80 18.68
CA GLN A 643 -28.04 7.13 17.63
C GLN A 643 -28.82 8.43 17.90
N GLU A 644 -28.98 8.84 19.16
CA GLU A 644 -29.65 10.09 19.52
C GLU A 644 -28.74 11.30 19.33
N THR A 645 -27.48 11.19 19.77
CA THR A 645 -26.42 12.17 19.49
C THR A 645 -26.22 12.38 17.99
N ASN A 646 -26.13 11.30 17.20
CA ASN A 646 -26.06 11.43 15.73
C ASN A 646 -27.26 12.18 15.12
N LYS A 647 -28.50 11.95 15.56
CA LYS A 647 -29.68 12.71 15.08
C LYS A 647 -29.62 14.20 15.43
N VAL A 648 -29.00 14.56 16.55
CA VAL A 648 -28.78 15.97 16.93
C VAL A 648 -27.73 16.59 16.01
N MET A 649 -26.64 15.88 15.72
CA MET A 649 -25.63 16.34 14.76
C MET A 649 -26.18 16.44 13.34
N GLU A 650 -26.92 15.46 12.83
CA GLU A 650 -27.59 15.52 11.51
C GLU A 650 -28.51 16.75 11.39
N ARG A 651 -29.26 17.09 12.44
CA ARG A 651 -30.12 18.29 12.49
C ARG A 651 -29.35 19.61 12.59
N ARG A 652 -28.14 19.62 13.16
CA ARG A 652 -27.24 20.78 13.17
C ARG A 652 -26.59 20.95 11.80
N LEU A 653 -25.98 19.91 11.27
CA LEU A 653 -25.35 19.88 9.94
C LEU A 653 -26.33 20.31 8.84
N GLY A 654 -27.56 19.78 8.86
CA GLY A 654 -28.61 20.16 7.89
C GLY A 654 -29.13 21.61 8.02
N LYS A 655 -28.91 22.28 9.16
CA LYS A 655 -29.12 23.73 9.29
C LYS A 655 -27.91 24.51 8.79
N ASN A 656 -26.72 24.13 9.24
CA ASN A 656 -25.47 24.81 8.88
C ASN A 656 -25.22 24.74 7.36
N SER A 657 -25.61 23.65 6.68
CA SER A 657 -25.56 23.56 5.22
C SER A 657 -26.52 24.50 4.50
N GLY A 658 -27.67 24.84 5.11
CA GLY A 658 -28.60 25.84 4.58
C GLY A 658 -28.01 27.24 4.68
N VAL A 659 -27.58 27.62 5.89
CA VAL A 659 -26.94 28.93 6.15
C VAL A 659 -25.65 29.11 5.33
N MET A 660 -24.88 28.04 5.10
CA MET A 660 -23.71 28.08 4.22
C MET A 660 -24.08 28.34 2.75
N GLY A 661 -25.23 27.84 2.28
CA GLY A 661 -25.76 28.16 0.95
C GLY A 661 -26.21 29.62 0.83
N ASP A 662 -26.90 30.14 1.84
CA ASP A 662 -27.30 31.55 1.91
C ASP A 662 -26.07 32.50 1.94
N ILE A 663 -25.02 32.12 2.68
CA ILE A 663 -23.72 32.82 2.70
C ILE A 663 -23.02 32.77 1.34
N GLN A 664 -23.10 31.67 0.59
CA GLN A 664 -22.51 31.59 -0.76
C GLN A 664 -23.20 32.54 -1.76
N GLU A 665 -24.52 32.66 -1.70
CA GLU A 665 -25.26 33.59 -2.57
C GLU A 665 -25.03 35.06 -2.18
N GLU A 666 -25.03 35.40 -0.89
CA GLU A 666 -24.68 36.75 -0.44
C GLU A 666 -23.21 37.11 -0.73
N SER A 667 -22.28 36.14 -0.72
CA SER A 667 -20.90 36.33 -1.19
C SER A 667 -20.81 36.64 -2.69
N ARG A 668 -21.65 35.97 -3.50
CA ARG A 668 -21.78 36.23 -4.94
C ARG A 668 -22.36 37.63 -5.22
N ILE A 669 -23.30 38.08 -4.40
CA ILE A 669 -23.86 39.44 -4.43
C ILE A 669 -22.80 40.47 -3.99
N LEU A 670 -22.05 40.19 -2.90
CA LEU A 670 -20.99 41.06 -2.40
C LEU A 670 -19.91 41.31 -3.46
N SER A 671 -19.50 40.27 -4.19
CA SER A 671 -18.51 40.38 -5.27
C SER A 671 -18.95 41.34 -6.38
N GLN A 672 -20.23 41.28 -6.78
CA GLN A 672 -20.79 42.20 -7.77
C GLN A 672 -20.86 43.65 -7.27
N ILE A 673 -21.14 43.86 -5.98
CA ILE A 673 -21.13 45.20 -5.36
C ILE A 673 -19.70 45.74 -5.24
N VAL A 674 -18.71 44.90 -4.92
CA VAL A 674 -17.29 45.26 -4.90
C VAL A 674 -16.81 45.68 -6.29
N ASP A 675 -17.16 44.93 -7.34
CA ASP A 675 -16.84 45.28 -8.74
C ASP A 675 -17.40 46.64 -9.18
N ILE A 676 -18.56 47.05 -8.65
CA ILE A 676 -19.15 48.37 -8.87
C ILE A 676 -18.40 49.43 -8.07
N TYR A 677 -18.13 49.17 -6.78
CA TYR A 677 -17.44 50.12 -5.89
C TYR A 677 -15.98 50.38 -6.29
N VAL A 678 -15.29 49.38 -6.85
CA VAL A 678 -13.94 49.55 -7.43
C VAL A 678 -13.94 50.43 -8.68
N ARG A 679 -15.08 50.51 -9.40
CA ARG A 679 -15.24 51.37 -10.59
C ARG A 679 -15.67 52.81 -10.24
N ASP A 680 -16.53 53.00 -9.24
CA ASP A 680 -16.81 54.32 -8.66
C ASP A 680 -16.87 54.28 -7.11
N PRO A 681 -15.75 54.61 -6.43
CA PRO A 681 -15.70 54.69 -4.96
C PRO A 681 -16.56 55.79 -4.33
N LYS A 682 -17.23 56.65 -5.12
CA LYS A 682 -18.11 57.72 -4.64
C LYS A 682 -19.59 57.35 -4.72
N ASP A 683 -19.95 56.21 -5.30
CA ASP A 683 -21.35 55.77 -5.32
C ASP A 683 -21.84 55.41 -3.90
N ARG A 684 -22.63 56.34 -3.34
CA ARG A 684 -23.28 56.18 -2.03
C ARG A 684 -24.27 55.01 -2.00
N GLN A 685 -24.82 54.60 -3.14
CA GLN A 685 -25.75 53.50 -3.25
C GLN A 685 -25.03 52.15 -3.24
N ALA A 686 -23.91 52.00 -3.95
CA ALA A 686 -23.00 50.85 -3.81
C ALA A 686 -22.46 50.72 -2.38
N VAL A 687 -21.93 51.80 -1.77
CA VAL A 687 -21.44 51.79 -0.37
C VAL A 687 -22.52 51.35 0.62
N LYS A 688 -23.77 51.79 0.41
CA LYS A 688 -24.90 51.40 1.27
C LYS A 688 -25.27 49.92 1.12
N HIS A 689 -25.24 49.38 -0.10
CA HIS A 689 -25.46 47.94 -0.33
C HIS A 689 -24.33 47.09 0.23
N LEU A 690 -23.07 47.47 -0.01
CA LEU A 690 -21.89 46.78 0.51
C LEU A 690 -21.97 46.62 2.03
N ARG A 691 -22.31 47.71 2.73
CA ARG A 691 -22.47 47.71 4.19
C ARG A 691 -23.63 46.83 4.65
N HIS A 692 -24.75 46.83 3.94
CA HIS A 692 -25.92 46.02 4.28
C HIS A 692 -25.65 44.51 4.09
N THR A 693 -25.08 44.11 2.95
CA THR A 693 -24.68 42.73 2.67
C THR A 693 -23.62 42.25 3.68
N LEU A 694 -22.60 43.07 3.99
CA LEU A 694 -21.60 42.71 5.00
C LEU A 694 -22.20 42.51 6.40
N THR A 695 -23.11 43.39 6.86
CA THR A 695 -23.81 43.17 8.14
C THR A 695 -24.66 41.89 8.10
N LYS A 696 -25.43 41.67 7.02
CA LYS A 696 -26.25 40.46 6.86
C LYS A 696 -25.40 39.17 6.85
N MET A 697 -24.22 39.20 6.23
CA MET A 697 -23.29 38.05 6.25
C MET A 697 -22.69 37.81 7.63
N LEU A 698 -22.39 38.86 8.41
CA LEU A 698 -21.97 38.72 9.81
C LEU A 698 -23.09 38.14 10.68
N ASP A 699 -24.32 38.67 10.59
CA ASP A 699 -25.49 38.14 11.31
C ASP A 699 -25.75 36.65 10.99
N MET A 700 -25.48 36.21 9.75
CA MET A 700 -25.58 34.80 9.37
C MET A 700 -24.43 33.94 9.89
N VAL A 701 -23.19 34.45 9.91
CA VAL A 701 -22.04 33.73 10.49
C VAL A 701 -22.19 33.56 12.00
N ASP A 702 -22.62 34.60 12.72
CA ASP A 702 -22.91 34.54 14.15
C ASP A 702 -24.09 33.61 14.51
N SER A 703 -24.92 33.23 13.52
CA SER A 703 -25.99 32.24 13.68
C SER A 703 -25.51 30.77 13.58
N ILE A 704 -24.25 30.52 13.21
CA ILE A 704 -23.66 29.18 13.10
C ILE A 704 -23.10 28.73 14.47
N ASP A 705 -23.74 27.74 15.08
CA ASP A 705 -23.26 27.11 16.33
C ASP A 705 -22.02 26.23 16.02
N PHE A 706 -20.82 26.79 16.24
CA PHE A 706 -19.51 26.16 16.00
C PHE A 706 -19.09 25.12 17.07
N ARG A 707 -20.05 24.42 17.70
CA ARG A 707 -19.84 23.46 18.80
C ARG A 707 -20.26 22.02 18.49
#